data_AF-A0A9P4W7E5-F1
#
_entry.id   AF-A0A9P4W7E5-F1
#
_cell.length_a   1.000
_cell.length_b   1.000
_cell.length_c   1.000
_cell.angle_alpha   90.00
_cell.angle_beta   90.00
_cell.angle_gamma   90.00
#
_symmetry.space_group_name_H-M   'P 1'
#
loop_
_entity.id
_entity.type
_entity.pdbx_description
1 polymer ?
#
loop_
_entity_poly.entity_id
_entity_poly.type
_entity_poly.pdbx_seq_one_letter_code
_entity_poly.pdbx_strand_id
1 'polypeptide(L)'
;MAPPPVYMITAASGKIGKRLVVQLLSLPSKPHVVLPTSDASKLQSSLPDTLEQSRIHVVEGNIKDPRFMDELLKKHEVTGVSLALTGDDELFTTMNMLDSIQRSETVKHIVYISACEDYSIEAIERGSLQGQSGAHILVKYIVEAKLRHGLPSRGTPGGLSWTILGPSLFFDNDYISKEAILEQGIFPVPLGDKGVSRVDTADIALAAANSLEDDGRRWGGKKVMIGSLKTYTTSDLANVWSRGLGKKIKPIAADLDGFERAERDFAKVAGPAWGRDLRLMFETFADRGFYMNEVQYKEQVELLGKEPERYEDFVETTAKHCTNSHSRGNLTEQIINMRFLQFFDNGDYCLTRFPEESKPFYGILSHRWGATGDEITYEEIMDGTRRSITEDDLARPGFRKIQFCRQQAALDGLRYFWIDTCCIDKQNERELSHALNSMFYWYQQAARCYVYMSDVSSTVEQEPTQNSTFESSEWFTRGWTLQELLAPPSVVFYSQQGIRLGDKSSLSEQIQRATNIPIKALKGLSSMSAFSVEDRFRWAEGRHTTKPEDAAYCLLGIFNVRMTPIYADGEYDRLRSKAIEELKEKTKNERESEEFVAIGGACWSDLQALDGSSLQELDEDIRAYTAWLLQQGKSGSHRALQKMSVNAGIKMKNMLGDFNVHYNDEYGLYEKGMTWQEPWRRFKYHTSSFERAESPVKVTVDATVRHQTMIGGGCSGAFGVACDQTGSKGLSPSNQQLVSDYLFNENVGGLSILRNRVGSSPTDGILGGCPQTPSAPANYTGLGKNESTADSCQLKLTRQALTANPDLFIYADAWSAPGCFKTDATDIDGGLICGVRGSNCTYDWRQAYADYLVEYVKLYEEKGINVSLLGAYNEPDFNPVTYASMNSDGYQAADFLEILYPTVKKYREDLKVSCCDATGARQERNLLYELEQAGGGENYDIATWHNYQSMPERPFNTQGQPNLETEWSDGSGTFNTTWDTTGQLAEGLQWAIYMHQAFVYSDTSGYLHWWCAQDNPGNTTGSDAILVRLQGNTFEVSRRLWAFAGYFRFARPGSVRVDAISPAENLKVTAFENTNGTLAIPVINEAHFERQVEINLKGCQSNLGVAAAYLADNDHNNTMVGTYGVNGSVFMASVPPRSMTTFFLK
;
A
#
# COMPACT_ATOMS: atom_id res chain seq x y z
N MET A 1 -3.70 -15.52 55.50
CA MET A 1 -2.74 -15.12 54.46
C MET A 1 -3.51 -14.29 53.45
N ALA A 2 -2.96 -13.16 53.00
CA ALA A 2 -3.57 -12.43 51.88
C ALA A 2 -3.56 -13.34 50.64
N PRO A 3 -4.56 -13.27 49.76
CA PRO A 3 -4.55 -14.02 48.51
C PRO A 3 -3.33 -13.63 47.66
N PRO A 4 -2.77 -14.55 46.86
CA PRO A 4 -1.68 -14.22 45.96
C PRO A 4 -2.11 -13.12 44.97
N PRO A 5 -1.22 -12.17 44.63
CA PRO A 5 -1.56 -11.09 43.71
C PRO A 5 -1.83 -11.62 42.30
N VAL A 6 -2.60 -10.84 41.53
CA VAL A 6 -2.92 -11.15 40.13
C VAL A 6 -2.38 -10.05 39.25
N TYR A 7 -1.44 -10.39 38.36
CA TYR A 7 -0.77 -9.44 37.49
C TYR A 7 -1.20 -9.61 36.03
N MET A 8 -1.67 -8.55 35.41
CA MET A 8 -1.96 -8.53 33.98
C MET A 8 -0.74 -8.07 33.19
N ILE A 9 -0.37 -8.77 32.12
CA ILE A 9 0.74 -8.39 31.23
C ILE A 9 0.21 -8.13 29.82
N THR A 10 0.36 -6.90 29.35
CA THR A 10 0.15 -6.57 27.92
C THR A 10 1.37 -6.99 27.08
N ALA A 11 1.14 -7.29 25.79
CA ALA A 11 2.18 -7.74 24.85
C ALA A 11 3.00 -8.95 25.33
N ALA A 12 2.35 -9.90 26.00
CA ALA A 12 2.97 -11.12 26.53
C ALA A 12 3.65 -12.00 25.47
N SER A 13 3.25 -11.90 24.20
CA SER A 13 3.87 -12.58 23.06
C SER A 13 5.22 -11.97 22.65
N GLY A 14 5.50 -10.72 23.06
CA GLY A 14 6.75 -10.02 22.79
C GLY A 14 7.92 -10.54 23.63
N LYS A 15 9.15 -10.16 23.25
CA LYS A 15 10.38 -10.63 23.91
C LYS A 15 10.43 -10.31 25.41
N ILE A 16 10.07 -9.07 25.79
CA ILE A 16 10.00 -8.66 27.20
C ILE A 16 8.88 -9.41 27.92
N GLY A 17 7.70 -9.48 27.31
CA GLY A 17 6.52 -10.15 27.88
C GLY A 17 6.78 -11.62 28.23
N LYS A 18 7.36 -12.39 27.30
CA LYS A 18 7.72 -13.80 27.52
C LYS A 18 8.67 -13.97 28.71
N ARG A 19 9.71 -13.13 28.79
CA ARG A 19 10.66 -13.14 29.91
C ARG A 19 10.00 -12.71 31.22
N LEU A 20 9.09 -11.73 31.18
CA LEU A 20 8.37 -11.25 32.36
C LEU A 20 7.47 -12.33 32.95
N VAL A 21 6.78 -13.12 32.13
CA VAL A 21 5.97 -14.27 32.61
C VAL A 21 6.84 -15.23 33.43
N VAL A 22 8.03 -15.58 32.92
CA VAL A 22 8.96 -16.47 33.63
C VAL A 22 9.39 -15.86 34.98
N GLN A 23 9.72 -14.57 35.00
CA GLN A 23 10.12 -13.86 36.22
C GLN A 23 8.98 -13.77 37.24
N LEU A 24 7.76 -13.44 36.82
CA LEU A 24 6.62 -13.35 37.75
C LEU A 24 6.31 -14.70 38.39
N LEU A 25 6.43 -15.79 37.64
CA LEU A 25 6.15 -17.12 38.18
C LEU A 25 7.19 -17.59 39.21
N SER A 26 8.39 -17.01 39.22
CA SER A 26 9.44 -17.31 40.20
C SER A 26 9.37 -16.46 41.47
N LEU A 27 8.48 -15.46 41.53
CA LEU A 27 8.38 -14.54 42.67
C LEU A 27 7.90 -15.23 43.96
N PRO A 28 8.36 -14.78 45.14
CA PRO A 28 7.96 -15.34 46.44
C PRO A 28 6.46 -15.22 46.73
N SER A 29 5.79 -14.16 46.23
CA SER A 29 4.35 -13.95 46.36
C SER A 29 3.50 -14.96 45.57
N LYS A 30 4.13 -15.72 44.66
CA LYS A 30 3.49 -16.71 43.76
C LYS A 30 2.26 -16.14 43.05
N PRO A 31 2.42 -15.06 42.26
CA PRO A 31 1.30 -14.41 41.60
C PRO A 31 0.63 -15.34 40.58
N HIS A 32 -0.65 -15.06 40.34
CA HIS A 32 -1.30 -15.47 39.10
C HIS A 32 -1.04 -14.41 38.02
N VAL A 33 -0.87 -14.85 36.78
CA VAL A 33 -0.55 -13.98 35.65
C VAL A 33 -1.66 -14.05 34.61
N VAL A 34 -2.20 -12.91 34.21
CA VAL A 34 -3.26 -12.78 33.21
C VAL A 34 -2.67 -12.20 31.93
N LEU A 35 -2.83 -12.93 30.81
CA LEU A 35 -2.20 -12.63 29.54
C LEU A 35 -3.27 -12.39 28.47
N PRO A 36 -3.75 -11.14 28.30
CA PRO A 36 -4.64 -10.81 27.20
C PRO A 36 -3.91 -10.92 25.84
N THR A 37 -4.57 -11.53 24.85
CA THR A 37 -4.02 -11.70 23.49
C THR A 37 -5.15 -11.89 22.49
N SER A 38 -4.94 -11.51 21.23
CA SER A 38 -5.88 -11.84 20.14
C SER A 38 -5.75 -13.30 19.69
N ASP A 39 -4.71 -14.01 20.11
CA ASP A 39 -4.47 -15.43 19.82
C ASP A 39 -3.90 -16.14 21.04
N ALA A 40 -4.78 -16.75 21.83
CA ALA A 40 -4.41 -17.48 23.04
C ALA A 40 -3.59 -18.74 22.73
N SER A 41 -3.91 -19.44 21.65
CA SER A 41 -3.21 -20.68 21.28
C SER A 41 -1.75 -20.44 20.95
N LYS A 42 -1.47 -19.40 20.14
CA LYS A 42 -0.12 -19.01 19.75
C LYS A 42 0.70 -18.51 20.93
N LEU A 43 0.09 -17.73 21.82
CA LEU A 43 0.77 -17.29 23.04
C LEU A 43 1.08 -18.48 23.94
N GLN A 44 0.09 -19.34 24.19
CA GLN A 44 0.23 -20.52 25.04
C GLN A 44 1.31 -21.49 24.52
N SER A 45 1.36 -21.73 23.21
CA SER A 45 2.40 -22.59 22.60
C SER A 45 3.81 -21.97 22.62
N SER A 46 3.90 -20.66 22.84
CA SER A 46 5.18 -19.94 22.91
C SER A 46 5.75 -19.85 24.33
N LEU A 47 4.96 -20.21 25.34
CA LEU A 47 5.39 -20.26 26.74
C LEU A 47 6.02 -21.64 27.03
N PRO A 48 7.14 -21.71 27.77
CA PRO A 48 7.75 -22.99 28.12
C PRO A 48 6.78 -23.89 28.93
N ASP A 49 6.65 -25.15 28.52
CA ASP A 49 5.82 -26.15 29.22
C ASP A 49 6.27 -26.40 30.67
N THR A 50 7.53 -26.07 30.99
CA THR A 50 8.11 -26.18 32.34
C THR A 50 7.55 -25.17 33.34
N LEU A 51 6.80 -24.16 32.90
CA LEU A 51 6.17 -23.18 33.76
C LEU A 51 4.93 -23.75 34.47
N GLU A 52 4.63 -23.22 35.65
CA GLU A 52 3.47 -23.65 36.45
C GLU A 52 2.15 -23.16 35.83
N GLN A 53 1.62 -23.94 34.89
CA GLN A 53 0.46 -23.58 34.05
C GLN A 53 -0.80 -23.23 34.87
N SER A 54 -0.97 -23.76 36.08
CA SER A 54 -2.10 -23.44 36.97
C SER A 54 -2.13 -21.97 37.41
N ARG A 55 -1.03 -21.23 37.25
CA ARG A 55 -0.93 -19.81 37.60
C ARG A 55 -0.98 -18.88 36.38
N ILE A 56 -1.08 -19.41 35.17
CA ILE A 56 -1.12 -18.63 33.93
C ILE A 56 -2.55 -18.64 33.39
N HIS A 57 -3.10 -17.46 33.16
CA HIS A 57 -4.44 -17.25 32.61
C HIS A 57 -4.32 -16.52 31.28
N VAL A 58 -4.23 -17.26 30.18
CA VAL A 58 -4.27 -16.65 28.83
C VAL A 58 -5.72 -16.35 28.48
N VAL A 59 -6.01 -15.07 28.18
CA VAL A 59 -7.37 -14.59 27.92
C VAL A 59 -7.44 -14.07 26.49
N GLU A 60 -8.17 -14.77 25.62
CA GLU A 60 -8.33 -14.33 24.24
C GLU A 60 -9.33 -13.17 24.15
N GLY A 61 -8.95 -12.08 23.48
CA GLY A 61 -9.82 -10.94 23.23
C GLY A 61 -9.08 -9.72 22.69
N ASN A 62 -9.84 -8.69 22.32
CA ASN A 62 -9.27 -7.47 21.75
C ASN A 62 -8.95 -6.47 22.87
N ILE A 63 -7.66 -6.28 23.14
CA ILE A 63 -7.18 -5.32 24.13
C ILE A 63 -7.51 -3.85 23.81
N LYS A 64 -7.89 -3.56 22.56
CA LYS A 64 -8.37 -2.24 22.11
C LYS A 64 -9.83 -2.01 22.48
N ASP A 65 -10.59 -3.05 22.84
CA ASP A 65 -11.95 -2.92 23.35
C ASP A 65 -11.90 -2.63 24.87
N PRO A 66 -12.24 -1.42 25.31
CA PRO A 66 -12.23 -1.05 26.73
C PRO A 66 -13.19 -1.90 27.57
N ARG A 67 -14.25 -2.47 26.99
CA ARG A 67 -15.16 -3.37 27.72
C ARG A 67 -14.50 -4.72 28.02
N PHE A 68 -13.77 -5.26 27.06
CA PHE A 68 -12.95 -6.46 27.28
C PHE A 68 -11.96 -6.23 28.41
N MET A 69 -11.32 -5.07 28.44
CA MET A 69 -10.40 -4.69 29.52
C MET A 69 -11.11 -4.58 30.87
N ASP A 70 -12.26 -3.90 30.94
CA ASP A 70 -13.04 -3.76 32.18
C ASP A 70 -13.48 -5.14 32.72
N GLU A 71 -13.96 -6.02 31.86
CA GLU A 71 -14.37 -7.38 32.22
C GLU A 71 -13.20 -8.24 32.67
N LEU A 72 -12.07 -8.19 31.96
CA LEU A 72 -10.88 -8.96 32.29
C LEU A 72 -10.32 -8.55 33.66
N LEU A 73 -10.18 -7.23 33.89
CA LEU A 73 -9.68 -6.69 35.15
C LEU A 73 -10.58 -7.12 36.32
N LYS A 74 -11.90 -7.05 36.14
CA LYS A 74 -12.89 -7.45 37.15
C LYS A 74 -12.91 -8.95 37.39
N LYS A 75 -12.97 -9.76 36.32
CA LYS A 75 -13.10 -11.22 36.38
C LYS A 75 -11.92 -11.88 37.06
N HIS A 76 -10.72 -11.40 36.79
CA HIS A 76 -9.49 -11.95 37.36
C HIS A 76 -9.04 -11.22 38.63
N GLU A 77 -9.81 -10.24 39.11
CA GLU A 77 -9.48 -9.42 40.28
C GLU A 77 -8.04 -8.87 40.20
N VAL A 78 -7.67 -8.35 39.03
CA VAL A 78 -6.30 -7.93 38.73
C VAL A 78 -5.85 -6.88 39.74
N THR A 79 -4.71 -7.10 40.39
CA THR A 79 -4.15 -6.23 41.42
C THR A 79 -3.02 -5.34 40.90
N GLY A 80 -2.31 -5.78 39.86
CA GLY A 80 -1.27 -4.99 39.21
C GLY A 80 -1.19 -5.21 37.70
N VAL A 81 -0.69 -4.22 36.96
CA VAL A 81 -0.64 -4.27 35.49
C VAL A 81 0.74 -3.90 34.97
N SER A 82 1.27 -4.69 34.03
CA SER A 82 2.41 -4.33 33.19
C SER A 82 1.93 -3.86 31.81
N LEU A 83 2.13 -2.57 31.53
CA LEU A 83 1.75 -1.89 30.28
C LEU A 83 2.98 -1.70 29.38
N ALA A 84 2.96 -2.36 28.22
CA ALA A 84 4.04 -2.37 27.24
C ALA A 84 3.45 -2.50 25.83
N LEU A 85 2.77 -1.44 25.37
CA LEU A 85 2.15 -1.39 24.05
C LEU A 85 3.01 -0.60 23.06
N THR A 86 2.96 -0.99 21.79
CA THR A 86 3.63 -0.33 20.66
C THR A 86 2.80 -0.57 19.39
N GLY A 87 2.61 0.45 18.56
CA GLY A 87 1.85 0.37 17.30
C GLY A 87 1.11 1.67 16.97
N ASP A 88 0.45 1.71 15.81
CA ASP A 88 -0.16 2.93 15.23
C ASP A 88 -1.24 3.56 16.13
N ASP A 89 -1.84 2.79 17.04
CA ASP A 89 -2.84 3.21 18.02
C ASP A 89 -2.39 3.07 19.48
N GLU A 90 -1.07 3.09 19.74
CA GLU A 90 -0.47 2.94 21.07
C GLU A 90 -1.09 3.89 22.10
N LEU A 91 -1.23 5.18 21.75
CA LEU A 91 -1.76 6.19 22.67
C LEU A 91 -3.21 5.90 23.05
N PHE A 92 -4.06 5.65 22.05
CA PHE A 92 -5.48 5.40 22.27
C PHE A 92 -5.69 4.14 23.12
N THR A 93 -5.04 3.04 22.73
CA THR A 93 -5.14 1.77 23.44
C THR A 93 -4.65 1.91 24.88
N THR A 94 -3.54 2.62 25.10
CA THR A 94 -2.97 2.83 26.44
C THR A 94 -3.87 3.73 27.29
N MET A 95 -4.44 4.81 26.74
CA MET A 95 -5.34 5.71 27.48
C MET A 95 -6.65 5.00 27.86
N ASN A 96 -7.23 4.22 26.96
CA ASN A 96 -8.40 3.40 27.25
C ASN A 96 -8.11 2.39 28.36
N MET A 97 -6.95 1.73 28.32
CA MET A 97 -6.53 0.84 29.39
C MET A 97 -6.34 1.57 30.72
N LEU A 98 -5.75 2.77 30.73
CA LEU A 98 -5.60 3.55 31.96
C LEU A 98 -6.96 3.93 32.56
N ASP A 99 -7.93 4.27 31.73
CA ASP A 99 -9.29 4.58 32.20
C ASP A 99 -10.01 3.31 32.71
N SER A 100 -9.84 2.17 32.05
CA SER A 100 -10.31 0.85 32.53
C SER A 100 -9.69 0.46 33.87
N ILE A 101 -8.38 0.67 34.00
CA ILE A 101 -7.64 0.43 35.23
C ILE A 101 -8.12 1.38 36.34
N GLN A 102 -8.39 2.65 36.03
CA GLN A 102 -8.87 3.63 37.01
C GLN A 102 -10.28 3.27 37.53
N ARG A 103 -11.14 2.73 36.67
CA ARG A 103 -12.47 2.22 37.06
C ARG A 103 -12.38 0.90 37.85
N SER A 104 -11.28 0.15 37.72
CA SER A 104 -11.08 -1.07 38.49
C SER A 104 -10.92 -0.76 39.98
N GLU A 105 -11.74 -1.41 40.81
CA GLU A 105 -11.62 -1.32 42.27
C GLU A 105 -10.45 -2.17 42.81
N THR A 106 -9.91 -3.10 42.02
CA THR A 106 -8.90 -4.07 42.45
C THR A 106 -7.48 -3.67 42.07
N VAL A 107 -7.26 -3.01 40.93
CA VAL A 107 -5.91 -2.62 40.50
C VAL A 107 -5.35 -1.55 41.45
N LYS A 108 -4.14 -1.77 41.94
CA LYS A 108 -3.44 -0.85 42.86
C LYS A 108 -2.12 -0.32 42.34
N HIS A 109 -1.49 -1.03 41.39
CA HIS A 109 -0.21 -0.63 40.84
C HIS A 109 -0.11 -0.84 39.33
N ILE A 110 0.50 0.13 38.63
CA ILE A 110 0.82 0.05 37.20
C ILE A 110 2.34 0.11 37.02
N VAL A 111 2.89 -0.82 36.23
CA VAL A 111 4.25 -0.71 35.71
C VAL A 111 4.15 -0.40 34.22
N TYR A 112 4.61 0.79 33.82
CA TYR A 112 4.58 1.23 32.41
C TYR A 112 5.99 1.19 31.82
N ILE A 113 6.16 0.51 30.68
CA ILE A 113 7.42 0.48 29.94
C ILE A 113 7.42 1.62 28.93
N SER A 114 8.25 2.63 29.19
CA SER A 114 8.37 3.86 28.43
C SER A 114 9.78 4.00 27.88
N ALA A 115 10.07 3.47 26.69
CA ALA A 115 11.39 3.49 26.05
C ALA A 115 11.80 4.91 25.59
N CYS A 116 12.00 5.82 26.55
CA CYS A 116 12.39 7.20 26.34
C CYS A 116 13.10 7.76 27.60
N GLU A 117 13.78 8.90 27.48
CA GLU A 117 14.41 9.61 28.61
C GLU A 117 13.40 10.08 29.67
N ASP A 118 13.87 10.44 30.88
CA ASP A 118 12.99 11.02 31.90
C ASP A 118 12.55 12.45 31.54
N TYR A 119 11.33 12.58 31.05
CA TYR A 119 10.67 13.86 30.71
C TYR A 119 9.77 14.36 31.84
N SER A 120 10.25 14.35 33.08
CA SER A 120 9.60 15.10 34.16
C SER A 120 9.41 16.57 33.77
N ILE A 121 8.43 17.27 34.36
CA ILE A 121 8.22 18.71 34.10
C ILE A 121 9.54 19.49 34.27
N GLU A 122 10.36 19.11 35.25
CA GLU A 122 11.68 19.71 35.48
C GLU A 122 12.71 19.39 34.38
N ALA A 123 12.69 18.20 33.78
CA ALA A 123 13.53 17.85 32.63
C ALA A 123 13.07 18.56 31.35
N ILE A 124 11.75 18.68 31.19
CA ILE A 124 11.10 19.43 30.12
C ILE A 124 11.45 20.92 30.17
N GLU A 125 11.40 21.52 31.37
CA GLU A 125 11.82 22.91 31.59
C GLU A 125 13.31 23.13 31.29
N ARG A 126 14.12 22.08 31.36
CA ARG A 126 15.53 22.06 30.96
C ARG A 126 15.75 21.81 29.45
N GLY A 127 14.67 21.69 28.67
CA GLY A 127 14.72 21.58 27.20
C GLY A 127 14.76 20.17 26.65
N SER A 128 14.58 19.12 27.47
CA SER A 128 14.68 17.72 27.02
C SER A 128 13.74 17.38 25.85
N LEU A 129 12.56 18.02 25.75
CA LEU A 129 11.60 17.81 24.65
C LEU A 129 11.92 18.58 23.36
N GLN A 130 12.84 19.54 23.36
CA GLN A 130 13.18 20.30 22.14
C GLN A 130 13.90 19.38 21.16
N GLY A 131 13.41 19.16 19.94
CA GLY A 131 14.13 18.39 18.92
C GLY A 131 13.95 16.86 18.99
N GLN A 132 12.95 16.35 19.71
CA GLN A 132 12.47 14.97 19.58
C GLN A 132 11.42 14.89 18.47
N SER A 133 11.63 14.07 17.45
CA SER A 133 10.79 14.05 16.22
C SER A 133 10.11 12.69 15.92
N GLY A 134 10.41 11.61 16.65
CA GLY A 134 9.73 10.32 16.50
C GLY A 134 8.36 10.30 17.19
N ALA A 135 7.28 10.09 16.43
CA ALA A 135 5.90 10.09 16.92
C ALA A 135 5.65 9.01 18.00
N HIS A 136 6.28 7.84 17.86
CA HIS A 136 6.16 6.77 18.87
C HIS A 136 6.85 7.07 20.21
N ILE A 137 7.81 8.00 20.22
CA ILE A 137 8.44 8.48 21.46
C ILE A 137 7.55 9.55 22.10
N LEU A 138 6.95 10.43 21.30
CA LEU A 138 6.04 11.48 21.76
C LEU A 138 4.79 10.94 22.47
N VAL A 139 4.24 9.81 22.01
CA VAL A 139 3.11 9.13 22.68
C VAL A 139 3.43 8.80 24.13
N LYS A 140 4.66 8.34 24.42
CA LYS A 140 5.06 7.91 25.76
C LYS A 140 5.09 9.06 26.74
N TYR A 141 5.41 10.28 26.28
CA TYR A 141 5.33 11.49 27.08
C TYR A 141 3.90 11.76 27.59
N ILE A 142 2.91 11.65 26.71
CA ILE A 142 1.50 11.91 27.06
C ILE A 142 1.02 10.88 28.11
N VAL A 143 1.41 9.62 27.93
CA VAL A 143 1.10 8.55 28.88
C VAL A 143 1.80 8.78 30.22
N GLU A 144 3.09 9.12 30.23
CA GLU A 144 3.82 9.47 31.46
C GLU A 144 3.18 10.66 32.19
N ALA A 145 2.73 11.69 31.47
CA ALA A 145 2.06 12.84 32.06
C ALA A 145 0.71 12.47 32.68
N LYS A 146 -0.08 11.61 32.03
CA LYS A 146 -1.33 11.05 32.58
C LYS A 146 -1.06 10.25 33.86
N LEU A 147 -0.02 9.41 33.87
CA LEU A 147 0.38 8.66 35.07
C LEU A 147 0.81 9.61 36.20
N ARG A 148 1.71 10.56 35.93
CA ARG A 148 2.27 11.49 36.93
C ARG A 148 1.26 12.46 37.52
N HIS A 149 0.32 12.94 36.71
CA HIS A 149 -0.50 14.11 37.07
C HIS A 149 -2.01 13.93 36.84
N GLY A 150 -2.41 12.92 36.08
CA GLY A 150 -3.80 12.75 35.62
C GLY A 150 -4.58 11.63 36.30
N LEU A 151 -3.94 10.83 37.16
CA LEU A 151 -4.58 9.75 37.92
C LEU A 151 -4.70 10.08 39.40
N PRO A 152 -5.80 9.69 40.08
CA PRO A 152 -5.94 9.89 41.52
C PRO A 152 -4.85 9.14 42.29
N SER A 153 -4.32 9.76 43.34
CA SER A 153 -3.29 9.12 44.17
C SER A 153 -3.86 7.91 44.92
N ARG A 154 -3.03 6.87 45.07
CA ARG A 154 -3.35 5.67 45.86
C ARG A 154 -3.93 6.05 47.24
N GLY A 155 -5.05 5.44 47.61
CA GLY A 155 -5.78 5.73 48.85
C GLY A 155 -7.00 6.64 48.69
N THR A 156 -7.23 7.17 47.49
CA THR A 156 -8.48 7.84 47.09
C THR A 156 -9.36 6.91 46.23
N PRO A 157 -10.68 7.14 46.08
CA PRO A 157 -11.52 6.34 45.18
C PRO A 157 -10.98 6.34 43.75
N GLY A 158 -10.75 5.15 43.18
CA GLY A 158 -10.11 4.99 41.86
C GLY A 158 -8.61 5.31 41.80
N GLY A 159 -7.95 5.49 42.95
CA GLY A 159 -6.55 5.88 43.03
C GLY A 159 -5.57 4.71 43.05
N LEU A 160 -4.45 4.88 42.35
CA LEU A 160 -3.41 3.86 42.14
C LEU A 160 -1.99 4.44 42.28
N SER A 161 -0.99 3.57 42.44
CA SER A 161 0.43 3.94 42.29
C SER A 161 0.95 3.46 40.94
N TRP A 162 2.05 4.04 40.46
CA TRP A 162 2.67 3.64 39.19
C TRP A 162 4.19 3.62 39.31
N THR A 163 4.86 2.82 38.49
CA THR A 163 6.32 2.84 38.27
C THR A 163 6.56 2.90 36.77
N ILE A 164 7.39 3.83 36.31
CA ILE A 164 7.77 3.91 34.89
C ILE A 164 9.16 3.27 34.73
N LEU A 165 9.29 2.34 33.80
CA LEU A 165 10.57 1.78 33.41
C LEU A 165 11.01 2.43 32.09
N GLY A 166 12.18 3.07 32.10
CA GLY A 166 12.77 3.74 30.95
C GLY A 166 13.89 2.93 30.31
N PRO A 167 13.62 1.89 29.52
CA PRO A 167 14.69 1.09 28.94
C PRO A 167 15.45 1.87 27.86
N SER A 168 16.77 1.65 27.81
CA SER A 168 17.65 2.16 26.74
C SER A 168 17.54 1.30 25.47
N LEU A 169 18.47 1.39 24.51
CA LEU A 169 18.33 0.72 23.21
C LEU A 169 18.57 -0.80 23.31
N PHE A 170 17.65 -1.63 22.80
CA PHE A 170 17.63 -3.07 23.08
C PHE A 170 18.74 -3.84 22.36
N PHE A 171 19.41 -4.77 23.04
CA PHE A 171 20.41 -5.68 22.44
C PHE A 171 19.83 -6.44 21.23
N ASP A 172 18.59 -6.91 21.41
CA ASP A 172 17.82 -7.71 20.46
C ASP A 172 17.56 -7.04 19.10
N ASN A 173 17.72 -5.71 19.00
CA ASN A 173 17.57 -4.99 17.73
C ASN A 173 18.64 -5.41 16.72
N ASP A 174 19.77 -5.95 17.17
CA ASP A 174 20.85 -6.42 16.30
C ASP A 174 20.43 -7.63 15.45
N TYR A 175 19.41 -8.39 15.88
CA TYR A 175 18.87 -9.49 15.08
C TYR A 175 18.22 -9.00 13.77
N ILE A 176 17.66 -7.79 13.77
CA ILE A 176 17.13 -7.15 12.56
C ILE A 176 18.27 -6.80 11.59
N SER A 177 19.42 -6.44 12.15
CA SER A 177 20.65 -6.10 11.41
C SER A 177 21.52 -7.31 11.06
N LYS A 178 21.04 -8.54 11.29
CA LYS A 178 21.84 -9.77 11.19
C LYS A 178 22.46 -9.95 9.79
N GLU A 179 21.69 -9.73 8.74
CA GLU A 179 22.17 -9.86 7.35
C GLU A 179 23.29 -8.84 7.05
N ALA A 180 23.08 -7.58 7.41
CA ALA A 180 24.07 -6.53 7.23
C ALA A 180 25.38 -6.83 7.99
N ILE A 181 25.28 -7.33 9.23
CA ILE A 181 26.44 -7.66 10.07
C ILE A 181 27.18 -8.89 9.54
N LEU A 182 26.47 -9.99 9.23
CA LEU A 182 27.11 -11.25 8.84
C LEU A 182 27.59 -11.24 7.38
N GLU A 183 26.72 -10.81 6.48
CA GLU A 183 26.94 -10.93 5.02
C GLU A 183 27.66 -9.70 4.47
N GLN A 184 27.13 -8.50 4.74
CA GLN A 184 27.67 -7.24 4.21
C GLN A 184 28.89 -6.74 5.01
N GLY A 185 29.09 -7.24 6.24
CA GLY A 185 30.20 -6.87 7.10
C GLY A 185 30.10 -5.42 7.60
N ILE A 186 28.89 -4.91 7.80
CA ILE A 186 28.62 -3.55 8.27
C ILE A 186 27.72 -3.58 9.50
N PHE A 187 27.90 -2.64 10.43
CA PHE A 187 26.96 -2.39 11.51
C PHE A 187 26.06 -1.22 11.11
N PRO A 188 24.75 -1.43 10.83
CA PRO A 188 23.97 -0.50 10.03
C PRO A 188 23.28 0.62 10.82
N VAL A 189 23.39 0.65 12.15
CA VAL A 189 22.68 1.64 12.98
C VAL A 189 23.53 2.90 13.20
N PRO A 190 23.08 4.10 12.75
CA PRO A 190 23.83 5.35 12.84
C PRO A 190 23.59 6.09 14.19
N LEU A 191 24.48 5.92 15.18
CA LEU A 191 24.28 6.40 16.57
C LEU A 191 25.14 7.60 16.97
N GLY A 192 25.98 8.12 16.07
CA GLY A 192 26.84 9.28 16.33
C GLY A 192 27.98 9.03 17.34
N ASP A 193 28.64 10.13 17.73
CA ASP A 193 29.81 10.14 18.63
C ASP A 193 29.43 10.18 20.12
N LYS A 194 28.21 10.61 20.45
CA LYS A 194 27.67 10.62 21.83
C LYS A 194 27.36 9.21 22.33
N GLY A 195 26.97 8.33 21.41
CA GLY A 195 26.63 6.94 21.68
C GLY A 195 25.37 6.77 22.53
N VAL A 196 24.97 5.51 22.70
CA VAL A 196 23.76 5.15 23.44
C VAL A 196 24.02 4.05 24.46
N SER A 197 23.35 4.13 25.60
CA SER A 197 23.19 3.01 26.53
C SER A 197 22.39 1.89 25.86
N ARG A 198 22.71 0.66 26.24
CA ARG A 198 22.12 -0.55 25.67
C ARG A 198 21.53 -1.40 26.79
N VAL A 199 20.48 -2.16 26.52
CA VAL A 199 19.79 -2.98 27.54
C VAL A 199 19.38 -4.36 27.03
N ASP A 200 19.50 -5.37 27.90
CA ASP A 200 18.95 -6.71 27.65
C ASP A 200 17.44 -6.75 28.00
N THR A 201 16.64 -7.40 27.17
CA THR A 201 15.20 -7.52 27.41
C THR A 201 14.86 -8.31 28.67
N ALA A 202 15.78 -9.14 29.18
CA ALA A 202 15.66 -9.84 30.46
C ALA A 202 15.76 -8.91 31.67
N ASP A 203 16.61 -7.88 31.62
CA ASP A 203 16.73 -6.92 32.72
C ASP A 203 15.48 -6.05 32.80
N ILE A 204 14.90 -5.67 31.66
CA ILE A 204 13.61 -4.95 31.61
C ILE A 204 12.50 -5.80 32.25
N ALA A 205 12.44 -7.08 31.89
CA ALA A 205 11.48 -8.02 32.45
C ALA A 205 11.67 -8.22 33.96
N LEU A 206 12.92 -8.32 34.43
CA LEU A 206 13.23 -8.43 35.86
C LEU A 206 12.83 -7.17 36.64
N ALA A 207 13.14 -5.99 36.09
CA ALA A 207 12.74 -4.71 36.68
C ALA A 207 11.21 -4.59 36.78
N ALA A 208 10.47 -5.03 35.75
CA ALA A 208 9.02 -5.04 35.77
C ALA A 208 8.45 -6.02 36.81
N ALA A 209 9.03 -7.22 36.93
CA ALA A 209 8.63 -8.19 37.95
C ALA A 209 8.87 -7.65 39.37
N ASN A 210 10.05 -7.07 39.63
CA ASN A 210 10.39 -6.51 40.94
C ASN A 210 9.51 -5.30 41.28
N SER A 211 9.14 -4.47 40.29
CA SER A 211 8.25 -3.33 40.50
C SER A 211 6.81 -3.76 40.81
N LEU A 212 6.32 -4.81 40.14
CA LEU A 212 5.01 -5.40 40.45
C LEU A 212 4.99 -6.02 41.85
N GLU A 213 6.04 -6.76 42.24
CA GLU A 213 6.19 -7.36 43.57
C GLU A 213 6.29 -6.31 44.69
N ASP A 214 6.97 -5.20 44.42
CA ASP A 214 7.04 -4.05 45.31
C ASP A 214 5.66 -3.40 45.53
N ASP A 215 4.71 -3.59 44.61
CA ASP A 215 3.35 -3.04 44.65
C ASP A 215 3.38 -1.52 44.92
N GLY A 216 4.35 -0.83 44.31
CA GLY A 216 4.59 0.60 44.45
C GLY A 216 4.90 1.11 45.86
N ARG A 217 5.45 0.27 46.76
CA ARG A 217 5.88 0.69 48.10
C ARG A 217 7.16 1.53 48.08
N ARG A 218 8.15 1.11 47.31
CA ARG A 218 9.47 1.72 47.18
C ARG A 218 9.63 2.50 45.86
N TRP A 219 9.05 1.96 44.79
CA TRP A 219 9.22 2.47 43.42
C TRP A 219 8.00 3.23 42.89
N GLY A 220 6.90 3.25 43.65
CA GLY A 220 5.71 4.03 43.31
C GLY A 220 6.02 5.53 43.15
N GLY A 221 5.55 6.11 42.04
CA GLY A 221 5.78 7.51 41.68
C GLY A 221 7.14 7.78 41.05
N LYS A 222 7.93 6.76 40.71
CA LYS A 222 9.28 6.92 40.14
C LYS A 222 9.38 6.43 38.70
N LYS A 223 10.26 7.07 37.94
CA LYS A 223 10.80 6.55 36.69
C LYS A 223 12.20 6.00 36.95
N VAL A 224 12.46 4.75 36.54
CA VAL A 224 13.77 4.09 36.67
C VAL A 224 14.28 3.75 35.28
N MET A 225 15.43 4.32 34.90
CA MET A 225 16.06 4.05 33.60
C MET A 225 16.77 2.69 33.64
N ILE A 226 16.67 1.88 32.58
CA ILE A 226 17.27 0.53 32.53
C ILE A 226 18.25 0.41 31.35
N GLY A 227 19.51 0.04 31.61
CA GLY A 227 20.55 -0.05 30.59
C GLY A 227 21.99 -0.08 31.09
N SER A 228 22.94 0.02 30.17
CA SER A 228 24.36 0.09 30.49
C SER A 228 24.78 1.50 30.92
N LEU A 229 25.71 1.60 31.89
CA LEU A 229 26.40 2.87 32.19
C LEU A 229 27.31 3.29 31.03
N LYS A 230 27.91 2.29 30.37
CA LYS A 230 28.70 2.48 29.14
C LYS A 230 27.78 2.86 27.99
N THR A 231 28.17 3.87 27.23
CA THR A 231 27.56 4.21 25.95
C THR A 231 28.32 3.55 24.80
N TYR A 232 27.61 3.28 23.71
CA TYR A 232 28.18 2.67 22.52
C TYR A 232 27.90 3.55 21.30
N THR A 233 28.96 3.97 20.62
CA THR A 233 28.88 4.55 19.27
C THR A 233 28.72 3.44 18.23
N THR A 234 28.36 3.79 16.99
CA THR A 234 28.34 2.80 15.88
C THR A 234 29.69 2.13 15.70
N SER A 235 30.78 2.87 15.89
CA SER A 235 32.15 2.34 15.87
C SER A 235 32.41 1.34 16.99
N ASP A 236 31.94 1.60 18.21
CA ASP A 236 32.07 0.67 19.32
C ASP A 236 31.31 -0.63 19.08
N LEU A 237 30.07 -0.53 18.59
CA LEU A 237 29.25 -1.70 18.26
C LEU A 237 29.89 -2.55 17.15
N ALA A 238 30.37 -1.91 16.08
CA ALA A 238 31.12 -2.59 15.02
C ALA A 238 32.39 -3.27 15.56
N ASN A 239 33.11 -2.65 16.50
CA ASN A 239 34.29 -3.24 17.11
C ASN A 239 33.97 -4.43 18.01
N VAL A 240 32.87 -4.37 18.79
CA VAL A 240 32.41 -5.48 19.64
C VAL A 240 32.01 -6.68 18.76
N TRP A 241 31.22 -6.44 17.70
CA TRP A 241 30.87 -7.48 16.73
C TRP A 241 32.08 -8.02 15.96
N SER A 242 33.05 -7.16 15.65
CA SER A 242 34.30 -7.60 14.99
C SER A 242 35.07 -8.60 15.85
N ARG A 243 35.16 -8.33 17.15
CA ARG A 243 35.80 -9.26 18.10
C ARG A 243 34.99 -10.54 18.26
N GLY A 244 33.67 -10.45 18.40
CA GLY A 244 32.80 -11.61 18.59
C GLY A 244 32.83 -12.58 17.40
N LEU A 245 32.85 -12.06 16.16
CA LEU A 245 32.84 -12.87 14.94
C LEU A 245 34.24 -13.26 14.44
N GLY A 246 35.30 -12.61 14.94
CA GLY A 246 36.65 -12.76 14.39
C GLY A 246 36.80 -12.22 12.95
N LYS A 247 35.87 -11.38 12.49
CA LYS A 247 35.82 -10.76 11.15
C LYS A 247 35.68 -9.25 11.31
N LYS A 248 36.34 -8.45 10.47
CA LYS A 248 36.19 -6.98 10.51
C LYS A 248 34.77 -6.56 10.09
N ILE A 249 34.08 -5.83 10.96
CA ILE A 249 32.80 -5.16 10.72
C ILE A 249 33.04 -3.65 10.61
N LYS A 250 32.46 -3.01 9.60
CA LYS A 250 32.60 -1.56 9.38
C LYS A 250 31.41 -0.81 10.00
N PRO A 251 31.63 0.29 10.73
CA PRO A 251 30.54 1.15 11.16
C PRO A 251 29.99 1.96 9.99
N ILE A 252 28.68 2.21 9.99
CA ILE A 252 28.06 3.26 9.17
C ILE A 252 28.20 4.60 9.90
N ALA A 253 28.39 5.68 9.13
CA ALA A 253 28.45 7.03 9.69
C ALA A 253 27.05 7.54 10.08
N ALA A 254 26.99 8.41 11.08
CA ALA A 254 25.75 9.10 11.45
C ALA A 254 25.62 10.39 10.64
N ASP A 255 25.51 10.22 9.33
CA ASP A 255 25.31 11.26 8.33
C ASP A 255 24.07 10.93 7.49
N LEU A 256 23.75 11.81 6.53
CA LEU A 256 22.55 11.70 5.70
C LEU A 256 22.41 10.30 5.07
N ASP A 257 23.47 9.79 4.46
CA ASP A 257 23.50 8.49 3.80
C ASP A 257 23.26 7.34 4.79
N GLY A 258 23.85 7.43 5.99
CA GLY A 258 23.64 6.46 7.07
C GLY A 258 22.21 6.45 7.57
N PHE A 259 21.60 7.63 7.76
CA PHE A 259 20.21 7.77 8.20
C PHE A 259 19.21 7.29 7.15
N GLU A 260 19.41 7.62 5.87
CA GLU A 260 18.57 7.14 4.78
C GLU A 260 18.65 5.63 4.59
N ARG A 261 19.85 5.05 4.79
CA ARG A 261 20.00 3.60 4.76
C ARG A 261 19.25 2.95 5.92
N ALA A 262 19.38 3.48 7.14
CA ALA A 262 18.63 2.99 8.29
C ALA A 262 17.12 3.07 8.02
N GLU A 263 16.63 4.19 7.49
CA GLU A 263 15.24 4.38 7.08
C GLU A 263 14.78 3.29 6.10
N ARG A 264 15.51 3.06 5.01
CA ARG A 264 15.18 2.02 4.02
C ARG A 264 15.22 0.61 4.61
N ASP A 265 16.21 0.30 5.43
CA ASP A 265 16.38 -1.06 5.99
C ASP A 265 15.31 -1.38 7.04
N PHE A 266 14.93 -0.41 7.87
CA PHE A 266 13.79 -0.57 8.79
C PHE A 266 12.43 -0.53 8.06
N ALA A 267 12.31 0.24 6.97
CA ALA A 267 11.10 0.28 6.15
C ALA A 267 10.73 -1.07 5.52
N LYS A 268 11.73 -1.90 5.17
CA LYS A 268 11.49 -3.26 4.65
C LYS A 268 10.84 -4.19 5.68
N VAL A 269 11.10 -3.95 6.96
CA VAL A 269 10.64 -4.82 8.06
C VAL A 269 9.31 -4.34 8.60
N ALA A 270 9.10 -3.03 8.66
CA ALA A 270 8.05 -2.43 9.46
C ALA A 270 7.23 -1.35 8.71
N GLY A 271 7.52 -1.12 7.43
CA GLY A 271 6.84 -0.16 6.55
C GLY A 271 7.52 1.21 6.46
N PRO A 272 7.32 1.99 5.37
CA PRO A 272 8.04 3.25 5.11
C PRO A 272 7.97 4.28 6.23
N ALA A 273 6.78 4.56 6.75
CA ALA A 273 6.60 5.54 7.83
C ALA A 273 7.30 5.11 9.14
N TRP A 274 7.41 3.80 9.38
CA TRP A 274 8.12 3.28 10.53
C TRP A 274 9.65 3.32 10.36
N GLY A 275 10.12 3.18 9.12
CA GLY A 275 11.49 3.52 8.73
C GLY A 275 11.82 4.99 8.97
N ARG A 276 10.92 5.91 8.58
CA ARG A 276 11.09 7.36 8.75
C ARG A 276 11.13 7.77 10.23
N ASP A 277 10.21 7.24 11.02
CA ASP A 277 10.14 7.54 12.45
C ASP A 277 11.38 7.03 13.20
N LEU A 278 11.87 5.83 12.88
CA LEU A 278 13.13 5.31 13.43
C LEU A 278 14.34 6.12 12.99
N ARG A 279 14.36 6.65 11.76
CA ARG A 279 15.40 7.59 11.32
C ARG A 279 15.42 8.85 12.19
N LEU A 280 14.27 9.47 12.43
CA LEU A 280 14.16 10.67 13.27
C LEU A 280 14.67 10.42 14.70
N MET A 281 14.39 9.23 15.24
CA MET A 281 14.95 8.78 16.51
C MET A 281 16.48 8.65 16.44
N PHE A 282 17.05 8.04 15.40
CA PHE A 282 18.50 7.90 15.26
C PHE A 282 19.24 9.22 15.02
N GLU A 283 18.65 10.16 14.27
CA GLU A 283 19.16 11.52 14.12
C GLU A 283 19.25 12.21 15.51
N THR A 284 18.22 12.02 16.34
CA THR A 284 18.20 12.54 17.71
C THR A 284 19.27 11.89 18.59
N PHE A 285 19.46 10.57 18.51
CA PHE A 285 20.52 9.87 19.23
C PHE A 285 21.91 10.28 18.77
N ALA A 286 22.10 10.58 17.49
CA ALA A 286 23.37 11.06 16.97
C ALA A 286 23.72 12.47 17.47
N ASP A 287 22.72 13.36 17.56
CA ASP A 287 22.90 14.74 18.08
C ASP A 287 23.18 14.74 19.59
N ARG A 288 22.42 13.96 20.37
CA ARG A 288 22.34 14.13 21.84
C ARG A 288 22.82 12.95 22.65
N GLY A 289 22.97 11.78 22.02
CA GLY A 289 23.10 10.52 22.71
C GLY A 289 21.80 10.09 23.38
N PHE A 290 21.83 8.90 23.98
CA PHE A 290 20.76 8.43 24.85
C PHE A 290 21.40 7.53 25.92
N TYR A 291 21.66 8.09 27.09
CA TYR A 291 22.51 7.45 28.08
C TYR A 291 22.01 7.62 29.50
N MET A 292 22.54 6.78 30.38
CA MET A 292 22.21 6.82 31.80
C MET A 292 23.37 7.38 32.61
N ASN A 293 23.05 8.15 33.64
CA ASN A 293 24.03 8.64 34.60
C ASN A 293 24.26 7.64 35.75
N GLU A 294 25.29 7.87 36.56
CA GLU A 294 25.64 6.97 37.67
C GLU A 294 24.54 6.83 38.74
N VAL A 295 23.71 7.86 38.93
CA VAL A 295 22.61 7.81 39.91
C VAL A 295 21.53 6.87 39.39
N GLN A 296 21.07 7.08 38.16
CA GLN A 296 20.12 6.21 37.48
C GLN A 296 20.63 4.77 37.40
N TYR A 297 21.93 4.60 37.13
CA TYR A 297 22.57 3.28 37.10
C TYR A 297 22.50 2.59 38.48
N LYS A 298 22.77 3.30 39.57
CA LYS A 298 22.64 2.74 40.93
C LYS A 298 21.20 2.40 41.27
N GLU A 299 20.24 3.22 40.84
CA GLU A 299 18.81 2.99 41.06
C GLU A 299 18.31 1.72 40.35
N GLN A 300 18.71 1.48 39.09
CA GLN A 300 18.36 0.22 38.44
C GLN A 300 19.05 -0.98 39.06
N VAL A 301 20.31 -0.87 39.51
CA VAL A 301 21.02 -2.01 40.14
C VAL A 301 20.29 -2.41 41.42
N GLU A 302 19.81 -1.41 42.16
CA GLU A 302 18.99 -1.64 43.34
C GLU A 302 17.60 -2.21 43.00
N LEU A 303 16.95 -1.76 41.93
CA LEU A 303 15.68 -2.33 41.47
C LEU A 303 15.84 -3.78 40.97
N LEU A 304 16.91 -4.08 40.23
CA LEU A 304 17.21 -5.39 39.67
C LEU A 304 17.71 -6.37 40.73
N GLY A 305 18.37 -5.86 41.78
CA GLY A 305 19.09 -6.67 42.77
C GLY A 305 20.38 -7.30 42.23
N LYS A 306 20.79 -6.91 41.02
CA LYS A 306 22.01 -7.33 40.33
C LYS A 306 22.49 -6.24 39.37
N GLU A 307 23.74 -6.35 38.94
CA GLU A 307 24.23 -5.58 37.79
C GLU A 307 23.50 -6.00 36.49
N PRO A 308 23.20 -5.05 35.59
CA PRO A 308 22.60 -5.35 34.29
C PRO A 308 23.56 -6.16 33.40
N GLU A 309 22.99 -6.90 32.47
CA GLU A 309 23.74 -7.72 31.52
C GLU A 309 24.65 -6.86 30.63
N ARG A 310 25.84 -7.39 30.33
CA ARG A 310 26.83 -6.69 29.52
C ARG A 310 26.60 -6.98 28.04
N TYR A 311 26.57 -5.93 27.23
CA TYR A 311 26.40 -6.06 25.79
C TYR A 311 27.50 -6.88 25.12
N GLU A 312 28.75 -6.81 25.62
CA GLU A 312 29.83 -7.64 25.07
C GLU A 312 29.55 -9.14 25.24
N ASP A 313 28.97 -9.55 26.37
CA ASP A 313 28.70 -10.95 26.68
C ASP A 313 27.55 -11.49 25.80
N PHE A 314 26.56 -10.64 25.50
CA PHE A 314 25.50 -10.91 24.51
C PHE A 314 26.09 -11.14 23.11
N VAL A 315 26.97 -10.26 22.64
CA VAL A 315 27.59 -10.39 21.30
C VAL A 315 28.49 -11.62 21.23
N GLU A 316 29.31 -11.89 22.25
CA GLU A 316 30.16 -13.08 22.29
C GLU A 316 29.33 -14.37 22.21
N THR A 317 28.22 -14.43 22.94
CA THR A 317 27.32 -15.59 22.94
C THR A 317 26.62 -15.75 21.59
N THR A 318 26.10 -14.66 21.04
CA THR A 318 25.36 -14.66 19.77
C THR A 318 26.28 -14.99 18.58
N ALA A 319 27.48 -14.42 18.55
CA ALA A 319 28.46 -14.66 17.50
C ALA A 319 28.93 -16.13 17.48
N LYS A 320 29.15 -16.76 18.64
CA LYS A 320 29.50 -18.20 18.74
C LYS A 320 28.42 -19.11 18.16
N HIS A 321 27.14 -18.77 18.33
CA HIS A 321 26.04 -19.54 17.72
C HIS A 321 26.00 -19.38 16.19
N CYS A 322 26.38 -18.20 15.68
CA CYS A 322 26.41 -17.91 14.25
C CYS A 322 27.62 -18.51 13.51
N THR A 323 28.75 -18.70 14.19
CA THR A 323 29.96 -19.29 13.58
C THR A 323 29.96 -20.82 13.58
N ASN A 324 29.25 -21.47 14.51
CA ASN A 324 29.13 -22.92 14.59
C ASN A 324 28.10 -23.55 13.62
N SER A 325 27.32 -22.75 12.90
CA SER A 325 26.19 -23.20 12.06
C SER A 325 26.54 -23.51 10.59
N HIS A 326 27.83 -23.68 10.25
CA HIS A 326 28.26 -24.12 8.90
C HIS A 326 28.18 -25.65 8.65
N SER A 327 27.43 -26.41 9.46
CA SER A 327 27.23 -27.84 9.20
C SER A 327 25.86 -28.35 9.64
N ARG A 328 25.12 -28.84 8.65
CA ARG A 328 23.97 -29.77 8.68
C ARG A 328 22.63 -29.25 9.19
N GLY A 329 21.62 -29.54 8.37
CA GLY A 329 20.21 -29.37 8.68
C GLY A 329 19.67 -30.32 9.75
N ASN A 330 18.42 -29.99 10.10
CA ASN A 330 17.48 -30.64 11.01
C ASN A 330 17.85 -30.69 12.49
N LEU A 331 17.17 -29.84 13.28
CA LEU A 331 16.25 -30.24 14.35
C LEU A 331 15.70 -29.00 15.06
N THR A 332 14.38 -28.75 14.96
CA THR A 332 13.56 -28.31 16.10
C THR A 332 12.06 -28.45 15.77
N GLU A 333 11.42 -29.35 16.50
CA GLU A 333 10.01 -29.45 16.90
C GLU A 333 8.88 -29.17 15.89
N GLN A 334 8.01 -30.17 15.73
CA GLN A 334 6.80 -30.18 14.90
C GLN A 334 5.78 -29.11 15.34
N ILE A 335 5.88 -27.92 14.77
CA ILE A 335 4.72 -27.04 14.63
C ILE A 335 3.83 -27.66 13.55
N ILE A 336 2.57 -27.94 13.90
CA ILE A 336 1.55 -28.46 12.97
C ILE A 336 1.17 -27.32 12.02
N ASN A 337 2.00 -27.06 11.02
CA ASN A 337 1.77 -26.03 10.01
C ASN A 337 0.81 -26.51 8.91
N MET A 338 -0.01 -25.58 8.41
CA MET A 338 -0.88 -25.77 7.25
C MET A 338 -0.10 -26.37 6.07
N ARG A 339 -0.66 -27.43 5.48
CA ARG A 339 -0.12 -28.07 4.28
C ARG A 339 -0.81 -27.53 3.03
N PHE A 340 -0.03 -27.30 1.99
CA PHE A 340 -0.52 -26.90 0.68
C PHE A 340 -0.25 -27.99 -0.33
N LEU A 341 -1.15 -28.14 -1.29
CA LEU A 341 -0.92 -28.95 -2.48
C LEU A 341 -0.25 -28.07 -3.54
N GLN A 342 0.86 -28.56 -4.08
CA GLN A 342 1.63 -27.91 -5.13
C GLN A 342 1.68 -28.82 -6.36
N PHE A 343 1.40 -28.27 -7.54
CA PHE A 343 1.57 -28.95 -8.82
C PHE A 343 2.80 -28.42 -9.57
N PHE A 344 3.46 -29.32 -10.29
CA PHE A 344 4.60 -29.03 -11.15
C PHE A 344 4.19 -29.10 -12.62
N ASP A 345 4.96 -28.44 -13.48
CA ASP A 345 4.68 -28.32 -14.92
C ASP A 345 4.67 -29.68 -15.63
N ASN A 346 5.41 -30.66 -15.10
CA ASN A 346 5.44 -32.03 -15.60
C ASN A 346 4.20 -32.86 -15.22
N GLY A 347 3.21 -32.26 -14.56
CA GLY A 347 2.00 -32.94 -14.11
C GLY A 347 2.09 -33.52 -12.70
N ASP A 348 3.26 -33.46 -12.07
CA ASP A 348 3.45 -34.03 -10.73
C ASP A 348 2.81 -33.17 -9.64
N TYR A 349 2.47 -33.75 -8.49
CA TYR A 349 2.02 -33.03 -7.30
C TYR A 349 2.71 -33.47 -6.02
N CYS A 350 2.82 -32.55 -5.05
CA CYS A 350 3.26 -32.87 -3.69
C CYS A 350 2.59 -31.98 -2.63
N LEU A 351 2.57 -32.46 -1.38
CA LEU A 351 2.21 -31.65 -0.22
C LEU A 351 3.46 -30.93 0.31
N THR A 352 3.33 -29.62 0.54
CA THR A 352 4.40 -28.77 1.07
C THR A 352 3.94 -28.01 2.32
N ARG A 353 4.89 -27.57 3.15
CA ARG A 353 4.65 -26.77 4.36
C ARG A 353 5.53 -25.53 4.34
N PHE A 354 4.99 -24.45 4.87
CA PHE A 354 5.71 -23.22 5.11
C PHE A 354 5.64 -22.85 6.60
N PRO A 355 6.68 -22.22 7.16
CA PRO A 355 6.58 -21.50 8.42
C PRO A 355 5.43 -20.47 8.38
N GLU A 356 4.80 -20.19 9.53
CA GLU A 356 3.65 -19.28 9.59
C GLU A 356 3.96 -17.85 9.12
N GLU A 357 5.20 -17.41 9.32
CA GLU A 357 5.70 -16.08 8.94
C GLU A 357 6.08 -15.98 7.44
N SER A 358 6.00 -17.07 6.69
CA SER A 358 6.37 -17.15 5.27
C SER A 358 5.37 -17.93 4.42
N LYS A 359 4.09 -17.95 4.81
CA LYS A 359 3.01 -18.57 4.03
C LYS A 359 2.93 -17.90 2.63
N PRO A 360 2.93 -18.68 1.54
CA PRO A 360 2.79 -18.13 0.20
C PRO A 360 1.33 -17.69 -0.04
N PHE A 361 1.08 -16.95 -1.12
CA PHE A 361 -0.28 -16.81 -1.64
C PHE A 361 -0.81 -18.17 -2.11
N TYR A 362 -2.06 -18.47 -1.76
CA TYR A 362 -2.69 -19.74 -2.09
C TYR A 362 -4.17 -19.60 -2.43
N GLY A 363 -4.65 -20.51 -3.29
CA GLY A 363 -6.08 -20.71 -3.52
C GLY A 363 -6.66 -21.70 -2.52
N ILE A 364 -7.94 -21.60 -2.22
CA ILE A 364 -8.62 -22.55 -1.32
C ILE A 364 -9.88 -23.11 -1.99
N LEU A 365 -10.08 -24.43 -1.94
CA LEU A 365 -11.27 -25.06 -2.52
C LEU A 365 -12.35 -25.24 -1.47
N SER A 366 -13.50 -24.62 -1.70
CA SER A 366 -14.75 -24.97 -1.05
C SER A 366 -15.54 -25.90 -1.96
N HIS A 367 -16.01 -27.03 -1.43
CA HIS A 367 -16.81 -27.97 -2.19
C HIS A 367 -17.74 -28.77 -1.28
N ARG A 368 -18.77 -29.39 -1.88
CA ARG A 368 -19.57 -30.40 -1.20
C ARG A 368 -18.90 -31.76 -1.33
N TRP A 369 -18.72 -32.47 -0.22
CA TRP A 369 -18.25 -33.86 -0.24
C TRP A 369 -19.24 -34.78 -1.00
N GLY A 370 -18.71 -35.64 -1.87
CA GLY A 370 -19.47 -36.67 -2.60
C GLY A 370 -19.92 -37.84 -1.71
N ALA A 371 -20.29 -38.97 -2.32
CA ALA A 371 -20.57 -40.19 -1.58
C ALA A 371 -19.29 -40.73 -0.92
N THR A 372 -19.43 -41.61 0.08
CA THR A 372 -18.29 -42.21 0.77
C THR A 372 -17.34 -42.89 -0.22
N GLY A 373 -16.09 -42.40 -0.31
CA GLY A 373 -15.08 -42.88 -1.25
C GLY A 373 -14.86 -42.00 -2.50
N ASP A 374 -15.67 -40.96 -2.70
CA ASP A 374 -15.55 -40.06 -3.85
C ASP A 374 -14.45 -39.00 -3.69
N GLU A 375 -14.14 -38.58 -2.46
CA GLU A 375 -13.12 -37.59 -2.16
C GLU A 375 -11.73 -38.21 -2.04
N ILE A 376 -10.71 -37.42 -2.38
CA ILE A 376 -9.32 -37.81 -2.20
C ILE A 376 -8.87 -37.49 -0.80
N THR A 377 -8.30 -38.48 -0.12
CA THR A 377 -7.79 -38.33 1.25
C THR A 377 -6.31 -37.98 1.27
N TYR A 378 -5.83 -37.54 2.44
CA TYR A 378 -4.41 -37.30 2.68
C TYR A 378 -3.56 -38.56 2.42
N GLU A 379 -4.03 -39.73 2.83
CA GLU A 379 -3.32 -41.01 2.63
C GLU A 379 -3.18 -41.37 1.15
N GLU A 380 -4.21 -41.13 0.34
CA GLU A 380 -4.16 -41.36 -1.11
C GLU A 380 -3.15 -40.44 -1.83
N ILE A 381 -2.92 -39.23 -1.31
CA ILE A 381 -1.86 -38.33 -1.80
C ILE A 381 -0.47 -38.77 -1.33
N MET A 382 -0.37 -39.37 -0.15
CA MET A 382 0.89 -39.73 0.50
C MET A 382 1.41 -41.14 0.18
N ASP A 383 0.61 -42.03 -0.42
CA ASP A 383 1.00 -43.41 -0.78
C ASP A 383 2.22 -43.50 -1.73
N GLY A 384 2.70 -42.37 -2.28
CA GLY A 384 4.03 -42.26 -2.91
C GLY A 384 4.21 -43.03 -4.22
N THR A 385 3.23 -43.84 -4.59
CA THR A 385 3.15 -44.62 -5.83
C THR A 385 2.63 -43.79 -7.01
N ARG A 386 1.91 -42.69 -6.73
CA ARG A 386 1.30 -41.81 -7.74
C ARG A 386 1.90 -40.41 -7.64
N ARG A 387 2.51 -39.95 -8.74
CA ARG A 387 3.07 -38.59 -8.83
C ARG A 387 2.21 -37.66 -9.67
N SER A 388 1.43 -38.16 -10.61
CA SER A 388 0.57 -37.40 -11.51
C SER A 388 -0.85 -37.96 -11.56
N ILE A 389 -1.81 -37.15 -12.04
CA ILE A 389 -3.21 -37.55 -12.26
C ILE A 389 -3.33 -38.20 -13.65
N THR A 390 -3.84 -39.43 -13.74
CA THR A 390 -4.04 -40.14 -15.02
C THR A 390 -5.45 -39.92 -15.60
N GLU A 391 -5.68 -40.26 -16.88
CA GLU A 391 -7.03 -40.20 -17.48
C GLU A 391 -8.04 -41.10 -16.76
N ASP A 392 -7.61 -42.28 -16.30
CA ASP A 392 -8.44 -43.19 -15.50
C ASP A 392 -8.80 -42.59 -14.14
N ASP A 393 -7.92 -41.78 -13.54
CA ASP A 393 -8.18 -41.11 -12.26
C ASP A 393 -9.28 -40.05 -12.39
N LEU A 394 -9.39 -39.38 -13.55
CA LEU A 394 -10.43 -38.38 -13.81
C LEU A 394 -11.85 -38.98 -13.88
N ALA A 395 -11.99 -40.32 -13.92
CA ALA A 395 -13.27 -40.98 -13.74
C ALA A 395 -13.81 -40.83 -12.31
N ARG A 396 -12.94 -40.58 -11.31
CA ARG A 396 -13.32 -40.35 -9.90
C ARG A 396 -13.69 -38.88 -9.66
N PRO A 397 -14.82 -38.57 -9.00
CA PRO A 397 -15.25 -37.19 -8.74
C PRO A 397 -14.23 -36.32 -7.97
N GLY A 398 -13.53 -36.88 -6.98
CA GLY A 398 -12.53 -36.16 -6.19
C GLY A 398 -11.34 -35.68 -7.03
N PHE A 399 -10.84 -36.51 -7.97
CA PHE A 399 -9.74 -36.12 -8.86
C PHE A 399 -10.17 -35.00 -9.82
N ARG A 400 -11.43 -35.00 -10.27
CA ARG A 400 -11.97 -33.89 -11.06
C ARG A 400 -12.00 -32.57 -10.29
N LYS A 401 -12.36 -32.59 -9.00
CA LYS A 401 -12.35 -31.38 -8.15
C LYS A 401 -10.93 -30.85 -7.93
N ILE A 402 -9.96 -31.72 -7.66
CA ILE A 402 -8.56 -31.33 -7.54
C ILE A 402 -8.03 -30.77 -8.86
N GLN A 403 -8.33 -31.42 -9.98
CA GLN A 403 -7.90 -30.97 -11.30
C GLN A 403 -8.53 -29.62 -11.68
N PHE A 404 -9.81 -29.42 -11.37
CA PHE A 404 -10.48 -28.13 -11.51
C PHE A 404 -9.80 -27.05 -10.66
N CYS A 405 -9.59 -27.31 -9.37
CA CYS A 405 -8.96 -26.36 -8.45
C CYS A 405 -7.53 -26.01 -8.91
N ARG A 406 -6.77 -27.00 -9.37
CA ARG A 406 -5.44 -26.82 -9.96
C ARG A 406 -5.50 -25.89 -11.18
N GLN A 407 -6.38 -26.17 -12.13
CA GLN A 407 -6.52 -25.39 -13.35
C GLN A 407 -6.89 -23.96 -13.02
N GLN A 408 -7.84 -23.75 -12.11
CA GLN A 408 -8.27 -22.42 -11.72
C GLN A 408 -7.19 -21.67 -10.92
N ALA A 409 -6.52 -22.33 -9.97
CA ALA A 409 -5.39 -21.75 -9.25
C ALA A 409 -4.27 -21.33 -10.22
N ALA A 410 -3.96 -22.15 -11.23
CA ALA A 410 -2.96 -21.81 -12.25
C ALA A 410 -3.39 -20.62 -13.13
N LEU A 411 -4.67 -20.54 -13.52
CA LEU A 411 -5.22 -19.39 -14.26
C LEU A 411 -5.08 -18.08 -13.44
N ASP A 412 -5.18 -18.18 -12.12
CA ASP A 412 -5.06 -17.06 -11.20
C ASP A 412 -3.62 -16.83 -10.69
N GLY A 413 -2.62 -17.49 -11.29
CA GLY A 413 -1.20 -17.34 -10.95
C GLY A 413 -0.79 -17.95 -9.59
N LEU A 414 -1.66 -18.75 -8.97
CA LEU A 414 -1.44 -19.36 -7.67
C LEU A 414 -0.80 -20.75 -7.82
N ARG A 415 0.41 -20.89 -7.30
CA ARG A 415 1.17 -22.16 -7.32
C ARG A 415 0.74 -23.14 -6.23
N TYR A 416 0.15 -22.63 -5.15
CA TYR A 416 -0.23 -23.39 -3.98
C TYR A 416 -1.73 -23.31 -3.80
N PHE A 417 -2.35 -24.42 -3.40
CA PHE A 417 -3.75 -24.39 -2.99
C PHE A 417 -4.06 -25.40 -1.89
N TRP A 418 -5.17 -25.18 -1.21
CA TRP A 418 -5.58 -25.98 -0.05
C TRP A 418 -6.94 -26.61 -0.26
N ILE A 419 -7.08 -27.86 0.16
CA ILE A 419 -8.31 -28.65 0.13
C ILE A 419 -8.40 -29.45 1.43
N ASP A 420 -9.49 -29.31 2.17
CA ASP A 420 -9.68 -29.90 3.50
C ASP A 420 -9.56 -31.44 3.50
N THR A 421 -9.96 -32.10 2.41
CA THR A 421 -9.98 -33.56 2.31
C THR A 421 -8.59 -34.18 2.22
N CYS A 422 -7.62 -33.50 1.60
CA CYS A 422 -6.30 -34.06 1.32
C CYS A 422 -5.12 -33.26 1.91
N CYS A 423 -5.34 -32.02 2.35
CA CYS A 423 -4.31 -31.23 3.03
C CYS A 423 -4.31 -31.44 4.56
N ILE A 424 -5.40 -31.98 5.12
CA ILE A 424 -5.52 -32.32 6.55
C ILE A 424 -5.37 -33.83 6.71
N ASP A 425 -4.47 -34.25 7.61
CA ASP A 425 -4.45 -35.63 8.11
C ASP A 425 -5.55 -35.79 9.16
N LYS A 426 -6.69 -36.34 8.72
CA LYS A 426 -7.87 -36.53 9.56
C LYS A 426 -7.71 -37.67 10.58
N GLN A 427 -6.67 -38.50 10.45
CA GLN A 427 -6.34 -39.54 11.45
C GLN A 427 -5.50 -38.97 12.61
N ASN A 428 -4.83 -37.85 12.38
CA ASN A 428 -4.11 -37.14 13.43
C ASN A 428 -5.06 -36.20 14.18
N GLU A 429 -5.58 -36.65 15.32
CA GLU A 429 -6.52 -35.89 16.15
C GLU A 429 -6.03 -34.48 16.53
N ARG A 430 -4.72 -34.29 16.71
CA ARG A 430 -4.14 -32.97 17.03
C ARG A 430 -4.19 -32.04 15.82
N GLU A 431 -3.88 -32.58 14.65
CA GLU A 431 -3.96 -31.82 13.39
C GLU A 431 -5.41 -31.50 13.03
N LEU A 432 -6.32 -32.48 13.13
CA LEU A 432 -7.74 -32.29 12.87
C LEU A 432 -8.32 -31.22 13.81
N SER A 433 -8.03 -31.29 15.10
CA SER A 433 -8.48 -30.28 16.08
C SER A 433 -7.94 -28.88 15.76
N HIS A 434 -6.66 -28.77 15.41
CA HIS A 434 -6.05 -27.51 14.99
C HIS A 434 -6.69 -26.96 13.71
N ALA A 435 -6.93 -27.82 12.72
CA ALA A 435 -7.54 -27.44 11.46
C ALA A 435 -8.96 -26.93 11.63
N LEU A 436 -9.82 -27.64 12.37
CA LEU A 436 -11.21 -27.23 12.59
C LEU A 436 -11.32 -25.87 13.32
N ASN A 437 -10.40 -25.59 14.26
CA ASN A 437 -10.33 -24.30 14.95
C ASN A 437 -9.66 -23.17 14.13
N SER A 438 -8.97 -23.51 13.03
CA SER A 438 -8.21 -22.54 12.22
C SER A 438 -8.80 -22.32 10.82
N MET A 439 -9.77 -23.13 10.41
CA MET A 439 -10.34 -23.10 9.06
C MET A 439 -10.86 -21.71 8.67
N PHE A 440 -11.61 -21.03 9.54
CA PHE A 440 -12.10 -19.67 9.25
C PHE A 440 -10.94 -18.72 8.91
N TYR A 441 -9.86 -18.76 9.70
CA TYR A 441 -8.67 -17.95 9.44
C TYR A 441 -7.95 -18.37 8.15
N TRP A 442 -7.85 -19.67 7.85
CA TRP A 442 -7.28 -20.14 6.58
C TRP A 442 -8.11 -19.68 5.37
N TYR A 443 -9.43 -19.73 5.46
CA TYR A 443 -10.30 -19.17 4.44
C TYR A 443 -10.15 -17.65 4.32
N GLN A 444 -10.02 -16.94 5.43
CA GLN A 444 -9.81 -15.48 5.45
C GLN A 444 -8.48 -15.05 4.81
N GLN A 445 -7.43 -15.85 4.95
CA GLN A 445 -6.10 -15.56 4.40
C GLN A 445 -5.89 -16.10 2.97
N ALA A 446 -6.87 -16.81 2.41
CA ALA A 446 -6.78 -17.30 1.05
C ALA A 446 -6.87 -16.14 0.05
N ALA A 447 -5.98 -16.14 -0.95
CA ALA A 447 -6.02 -15.15 -2.03
C ALA A 447 -7.31 -15.29 -2.86
N ARG A 448 -7.82 -16.53 -2.99
CA ARG A 448 -9.09 -16.82 -3.68
C ARG A 448 -9.73 -18.10 -3.15
N CYS A 449 -11.04 -18.06 -2.90
CA CYS A 449 -11.84 -19.26 -2.59
C CYS A 449 -12.64 -19.69 -3.82
N TYR A 450 -12.38 -20.91 -4.30
CA TYR A 450 -13.09 -21.53 -5.42
C TYR A 450 -14.21 -22.41 -4.88
N VAL A 451 -15.47 -22.08 -5.20
CA VAL A 451 -16.64 -22.88 -4.83
C VAL A 451 -17.05 -23.75 -6.00
N TYR A 452 -16.79 -25.05 -5.91
CA TYR A 452 -17.18 -26.02 -6.95
C TYR A 452 -18.55 -26.64 -6.65
N MET A 453 -19.57 -26.24 -7.39
CA MET A 453 -20.98 -26.62 -7.18
C MET A 453 -21.35 -27.80 -8.08
N SER A 454 -21.16 -29.02 -7.58
CA SER A 454 -21.37 -30.26 -8.34
C SER A 454 -22.82 -30.54 -8.75
N ASP A 455 -23.78 -29.85 -8.16
CA ASP A 455 -25.23 -29.96 -8.38
C ASP A 455 -25.80 -28.83 -9.26
N VAL A 456 -24.98 -27.85 -9.62
CA VAL A 456 -25.34 -26.77 -10.53
C VAL A 456 -24.75 -27.07 -11.90
N SER A 457 -25.62 -27.31 -12.88
CA SER A 457 -25.24 -27.52 -14.28
C SER A 457 -25.33 -26.19 -15.03
N SER A 458 -24.33 -25.89 -15.85
CA SER A 458 -24.42 -24.82 -16.85
C SER A 458 -23.75 -25.27 -18.15
N THR A 459 -24.34 -24.90 -19.29
CA THR A 459 -23.82 -25.21 -20.64
C THR A 459 -23.27 -23.98 -21.37
N VAL A 460 -23.35 -22.80 -20.75
CA VAL A 460 -22.88 -21.50 -21.25
C VAL A 460 -22.53 -20.60 -20.06
N GLU A 461 -21.62 -19.63 -20.25
CA GLU A 461 -21.51 -18.49 -19.32
C GLU A 461 -22.79 -17.66 -19.47
N GLN A 462 -23.67 -17.68 -18.46
CA GLN A 462 -24.95 -16.97 -18.47
C GLN A 462 -25.06 -16.03 -17.28
N GLU A 463 -25.75 -14.90 -17.49
CA GLU A 463 -26.27 -14.01 -16.44
C GLU A 463 -27.06 -14.81 -15.37
N PRO A 464 -26.73 -14.70 -14.07
CA PRO A 464 -27.26 -15.57 -12.99
C PRO A 464 -28.77 -15.45 -12.73
N THR A 465 -29.45 -14.47 -13.34
CA THR A 465 -30.85 -14.11 -13.04
C THR A 465 -31.88 -15.14 -13.52
N GLN A 466 -31.47 -16.14 -14.32
CA GLN A 466 -32.37 -17.21 -14.81
C GLN A 466 -32.08 -18.61 -14.24
N ASN A 467 -31.01 -18.81 -13.45
CA ASN A 467 -30.60 -20.15 -13.06
C ASN A 467 -31.13 -20.52 -11.65
N SER A 468 -32.40 -20.96 -11.60
CA SER A 468 -33.07 -21.37 -10.34
C SER A 468 -32.31 -22.46 -9.56
N THR A 469 -31.39 -23.16 -10.22
CA THR A 469 -30.57 -24.24 -9.62
C THR A 469 -29.47 -23.72 -8.69
N PHE A 470 -28.98 -22.48 -8.87
CA PHE A 470 -27.94 -21.89 -8.01
C PHE A 470 -28.48 -21.62 -6.60
N GLU A 471 -29.60 -20.89 -6.49
CA GLU A 471 -30.21 -20.55 -5.20
C GLU A 471 -30.71 -21.80 -4.45
N SER A 472 -31.08 -22.85 -5.19
CA SER A 472 -31.47 -24.15 -4.63
C SER A 472 -30.31 -25.12 -4.42
N SER A 473 -29.04 -24.70 -4.62
CA SER A 473 -27.91 -25.60 -4.49
C SER A 473 -27.77 -26.12 -3.06
N GLU A 474 -27.50 -27.41 -2.95
CA GLU A 474 -27.21 -28.07 -1.69
C GLU A 474 -25.98 -27.46 -1.00
N TRP A 475 -25.07 -26.78 -1.71
CA TRP A 475 -23.90 -26.12 -1.11
C TRP A 475 -24.30 -25.08 -0.05
N PHE A 476 -25.36 -24.31 -0.28
CA PHE A 476 -25.87 -23.33 0.70
C PHE A 476 -26.51 -23.98 1.94
N THR A 477 -26.83 -25.27 1.87
CA THR A 477 -27.47 -26.02 2.96
C THR A 477 -26.46 -26.80 3.80
N ARG A 478 -25.15 -26.69 3.56
CA ARG A 478 -24.11 -27.37 4.37
C ARG A 478 -23.62 -26.47 5.50
N GLY A 479 -23.32 -27.04 6.66
CA GLY A 479 -22.81 -26.27 7.82
C GLY A 479 -21.47 -25.57 7.55
N TRP A 480 -20.45 -26.34 7.14
CA TRP A 480 -19.08 -25.82 6.92
C TRP A 480 -18.99 -24.75 5.84
N THR A 481 -19.81 -24.81 4.79
CA THR A 481 -19.79 -23.82 3.70
C THR A 481 -20.17 -22.41 4.16
N LEU A 482 -20.77 -22.25 5.35
CA LEU A 482 -21.09 -20.94 5.92
C LEU A 482 -19.82 -20.11 6.20
N GLN A 483 -18.82 -20.70 6.84
CA GLN A 483 -17.54 -20.00 7.06
C GLN A 483 -16.73 -19.88 5.77
N GLU A 484 -16.85 -20.84 4.85
CA GLU A 484 -16.19 -20.78 3.54
C GLU A 484 -16.77 -19.66 2.66
N LEU A 485 -18.02 -19.26 2.91
CA LEU A 485 -18.68 -18.10 2.32
C LEU A 485 -18.25 -16.79 2.99
N LEU A 486 -18.30 -16.76 4.32
CA LEU A 486 -18.16 -15.52 5.10
C LEU A 486 -16.70 -15.10 5.30
N ALA A 487 -15.79 -16.05 5.50
CA ALA A 487 -14.41 -15.76 5.91
C ALA A 487 -13.53 -15.21 4.77
N PRO A 488 -13.53 -15.77 3.54
CA PRO A 488 -12.64 -15.28 2.50
C PRO A 488 -13.03 -13.89 2.02
N PRO A 489 -12.06 -13.01 1.72
CA PRO A 489 -12.35 -11.73 1.06
C PRO A 489 -12.85 -11.93 -0.38
N SER A 490 -12.44 -13.02 -1.04
CA SER A 490 -12.80 -13.35 -2.43
C SER A 490 -13.33 -14.78 -2.54
N VAL A 491 -14.57 -14.93 -3.00
CA VAL A 491 -15.24 -16.24 -3.22
C VAL A 491 -15.86 -16.24 -4.62
N VAL A 492 -15.51 -17.23 -5.43
CA VAL A 492 -15.99 -17.37 -6.82
C VAL A 492 -16.66 -18.73 -7.00
N PHE A 493 -17.87 -18.75 -7.57
CA PHE A 493 -18.71 -19.93 -7.74
C PHE A 493 -18.58 -20.51 -9.15
N TYR A 494 -18.53 -21.84 -9.24
CA TYR A 494 -18.39 -22.59 -10.49
C TYR A 494 -19.37 -23.75 -10.56
N SER A 495 -19.86 -24.03 -11.77
CA SER A 495 -20.74 -25.16 -12.07
C SER A 495 -19.99 -26.50 -12.01
N GLN A 496 -20.73 -27.60 -12.11
CA GLN A 496 -20.19 -28.96 -12.24
C GLN A 496 -19.29 -29.13 -13.49
N GLN A 497 -19.43 -28.27 -14.49
CA GLN A 497 -18.61 -28.27 -15.70
C GLN A 497 -17.35 -27.38 -15.56
N GLY A 498 -17.17 -26.72 -14.41
CA GLY A 498 -16.09 -25.75 -14.18
C GLY A 498 -16.36 -24.37 -14.79
N ILE A 499 -17.60 -24.06 -15.14
CA ILE A 499 -17.99 -22.76 -15.72
C ILE A 499 -18.25 -21.77 -14.59
N ARG A 500 -17.71 -20.56 -14.67
CA ARG A 500 -17.90 -19.50 -13.67
C ARG A 500 -19.38 -19.06 -13.62
N LEU A 501 -19.96 -19.09 -12.43
CA LEU A 501 -21.34 -18.68 -12.13
C LEU A 501 -21.42 -17.24 -11.60
N GLY A 502 -20.32 -16.73 -11.03
CA GLY A 502 -20.21 -15.39 -10.44
C GLY A 502 -19.36 -15.41 -9.17
N ASP A 503 -19.33 -14.31 -8.43
CA ASP A 503 -18.60 -14.17 -7.17
C ASP A 503 -19.51 -13.68 -6.03
N LYS A 504 -19.02 -13.73 -4.79
CA LYS A 504 -19.80 -13.36 -3.59
C LYS A 504 -20.36 -11.93 -3.65
N SER A 505 -19.71 -11.01 -4.35
CA SER A 505 -20.17 -9.63 -4.49
C SER A 505 -21.30 -9.52 -5.52
N SER A 506 -21.07 -10.06 -6.72
CA SER A 506 -22.03 -10.08 -7.83
C SER A 506 -23.28 -10.93 -7.53
N LEU A 507 -23.14 -11.98 -6.73
CA LEU A 507 -24.24 -12.87 -6.34
C LEU A 507 -24.81 -12.55 -4.94
N SER A 508 -24.48 -11.40 -4.35
CA SER A 508 -24.84 -11.09 -2.95
C SER A 508 -26.34 -11.14 -2.66
N GLU A 509 -27.19 -10.78 -3.63
CA GLU A 509 -28.65 -10.87 -3.50
C GLU A 509 -29.15 -12.31 -3.59
N GLN A 510 -28.66 -13.10 -4.56
CA GLN A 510 -28.96 -14.53 -4.72
C GLN A 510 -28.53 -15.30 -3.47
N ILE A 511 -27.32 -15.00 -2.96
CA ILE A 511 -26.78 -15.60 -1.74
C ILE A 511 -27.62 -15.18 -0.54
N GLN A 512 -28.04 -13.91 -0.43
CA GLN A 512 -28.95 -13.48 0.63
C GLN A 512 -30.31 -14.21 0.54
N ARG A 513 -30.88 -14.40 -0.66
CA ARG A 513 -32.12 -15.17 -0.83
C ARG A 513 -31.94 -16.64 -0.45
N ALA A 514 -30.80 -17.24 -0.79
CA ALA A 514 -30.48 -18.63 -0.48
C ALA A 514 -30.15 -18.87 1.00
N THR A 515 -29.59 -17.87 1.71
CA THR A 515 -28.98 -18.08 3.06
C THR A 515 -29.54 -17.18 4.17
N ASN A 516 -30.33 -16.16 3.85
CA ASN A 516 -30.79 -15.10 4.75
C ASN A 516 -29.68 -14.26 5.42
N ILE A 517 -28.44 -14.35 4.94
CA ILE A 517 -27.31 -13.57 5.47
C ILE A 517 -27.41 -12.12 4.96
N PRO A 518 -27.29 -11.09 5.83
CA PRO A 518 -27.29 -9.69 5.40
C PRO A 518 -26.15 -9.38 4.42
N ILE A 519 -26.43 -8.60 3.38
CA ILE A 519 -25.42 -8.17 2.40
C ILE A 519 -24.21 -7.50 3.07
N LYS A 520 -24.42 -6.74 4.16
CA LYS A 520 -23.33 -6.15 4.96
C LYS A 520 -22.34 -7.19 5.53
N ALA A 521 -22.82 -8.39 5.90
CA ALA A 521 -21.96 -9.49 6.33
C ALA A 521 -21.26 -10.16 5.15
N LEU A 522 -21.95 -10.33 4.01
CA LEU A 522 -21.38 -10.91 2.78
C LEU A 522 -20.26 -10.05 2.17
N LYS A 523 -20.39 -8.72 2.25
CA LYS A 523 -19.43 -7.73 1.74
C LYS A 523 -18.32 -7.35 2.73
N GLY A 524 -18.32 -7.89 3.94
CA GLY A 524 -17.29 -7.57 4.96
C GLY A 524 -17.30 -6.11 5.46
N LEU A 525 -18.40 -5.38 5.27
CA LEU A 525 -18.54 -3.96 5.64
C LEU A 525 -18.72 -3.73 7.15
N SER A 526 -18.78 -4.80 7.93
CA SER A 526 -18.89 -4.77 9.39
C SER A 526 -18.22 -6.02 9.95
N SER A 527 -17.51 -5.88 11.07
CA SER A 527 -17.01 -7.03 11.83
C SER A 527 -18.16 -8.00 12.14
N MET A 528 -17.88 -9.31 12.20
CA MET A 528 -18.89 -10.31 12.60
C MET A 528 -19.49 -10.00 13.99
N SER A 529 -18.72 -9.36 14.87
CA SER A 529 -19.19 -8.90 16.19
C SER A 529 -20.17 -7.72 16.16
N ALA A 530 -20.35 -7.06 15.00
CA ALA A 530 -21.37 -6.04 14.80
C ALA A 530 -22.78 -6.64 14.55
N PHE A 531 -22.88 -7.96 14.42
CA PHE A 531 -24.13 -8.70 14.31
C PHE A 531 -24.40 -9.42 15.62
N SER A 532 -25.66 -9.42 16.07
CA SER A 532 -26.01 -10.05 17.34
C SER A 532 -25.69 -11.54 17.32
N VAL A 533 -25.51 -12.11 18.50
CA VAL A 533 -25.37 -13.56 18.68
C VAL A 533 -26.54 -14.29 18.01
N GLU A 534 -27.77 -13.79 18.17
CA GLU A 534 -28.93 -14.38 17.52
C GLU A 534 -28.86 -14.34 15.99
N ASP A 535 -28.47 -13.21 15.40
CA ASP A 535 -28.38 -13.06 13.94
C ASP A 535 -27.37 -14.04 13.35
N ARG A 536 -26.21 -14.21 14.00
CA ARG A 536 -25.17 -15.15 13.54
C ARG A 536 -25.61 -16.61 13.67
N PHE A 537 -26.37 -16.96 14.72
CA PHE A 537 -26.96 -18.30 14.83
C PHE A 537 -28.03 -18.54 13.76
N ARG A 538 -28.80 -17.51 13.40
CA ARG A 538 -29.82 -17.60 12.34
C ARG A 538 -29.23 -17.93 10.97
N TRP A 539 -28.00 -17.50 10.68
CA TRP A 539 -27.31 -17.84 9.41
C TRP A 539 -26.99 -19.34 9.28
N ALA A 540 -26.99 -20.06 10.40
CA ALA A 540 -26.80 -21.50 10.47
C ALA A 540 -28.12 -22.30 10.39
N GLU A 541 -29.27 -21.64 10.49
CA GLU A 541 -30.59 -22.30 10.43
C GLU A 541 -30.82 -22.91 9.04
N GLY A 542 -31.37 -24.13 9.00
CA GLY A 542 -31.61 -24.87 7.76
C GLY A 542 -30.38 -25.53 7.14
N ARG A 543 -29.18 -25.37 7.74
CA ARG A 543 -27.95 -26.06 7.32
C ARG A 543 -27.80 -27.43 8.00
N HIS A 544 -27.26 -28.39 7.26
CA HIS A 544 -27.09 -29.80 7.65
C HIS A 544 -25.59 -30.17 7.74
N THR A 545 -25.26 -31.06 8.66
CA THR A 545 -23.90 -31.59 8.86
C THR A 545 -23.88 -33.11 8.91
N THR A 546 -22.83 -33.74 8.39
CA THR A 546 -22.71 -35.22 8.41
C THR A 546 -22.47 -35.72 9.83
N LYS A 547 -21.58 -35.06 10.58
CA LYS A 547 -21.42 -35.29 12.02
C LYS A 547 -22.32 -34.33 12.81
N PRO A 548 -23.04 -34.80 13.85
CA PRO A 548 -23.97 -33.95 14.59
C PRO A 548 -23.28 -32.76 15.27
N GLU A 549 -22.05 -32.93 15.75
CA GLU A 549 -21.31 -31.91 16.49
C GLU A 549 -20.79 -30.77 15.60
N ASP A 550 -20.59 -31.04 14.30
CA ASP A 550 -20.18 -30.04 13.31
C ASP A 550 -21.19 -28.90 13.17
N ALA A 551 -22.45 -29.09 13.59
CA ALA A 551 -23.44 -28.03 13.66
C ALA A 551 -22.97 -26.85 14.54
N ALA A 552 -22.14 -27.14 15.55
CA ALA A 552 -21.45 -26.13 16.34
C ALA A 552 -20.05 -25.81 15.79
N TYR A 553 -19.26 -26.82 15.39
CA TYR A 553 -17.87 -26.60 14.98
C TYR A 553 -17.73 -25.75 13.71
N CYS A 554 -18.71 -25.77 12.82
CA CYS A 554 -18.70 -24.91 11.63
C CYS A 554 -18.91 -23.42 11.92
N LEU A 555 -19.31 -23.06 13.15
CA LEU A 555 -19.59 -21.68 13.58
C LEU A 555 -18.48 -21.06 14.41
N LEU A 556 -17.43 -21.83 14.73
CA LEU A 556 -16.35 -21.42 15.63
C LEU A 556 -15.73 -20.08 15.20
N GLY A 557 -15.34 -19.94 13.94
CA GLY A 557 -14.77 -18.69 13.44
C GLY A 557 -15.75 -17.53 13.29
N ILE A 558 -17.05 -17.81 13.11
CA ILE A 558 -18.10 -16.78 13.00
C ILE A 558 -18.39 -16.13 14.36
N PHE A 559 -18.30 -16.93 15.41
CA PHE A 559 -18.39 -16.46 16.80
C PHE A 559 -17.03 -16.12 17.40
N ASN A 560 -15.94 -16.35 16.66
CA ASN A 560 -14.56 -16.22 17.14
C ASN A 560 -14.32 -16.96 18.47
N VAL A 561 -14.73 -18.23 18.52
CA VAL A 561 -14.60 -19.10 19.69
C VAL A 561 -13.86 -20.38 19.31
N ARG A 562 -13.11 -20.92 20.26
CA ARG A 562 -12.48 -22.24 20.12
C ARG A 562 -13.18 -23.29 20.97
N MET A 563 -13.32 -24.47 20.40
CA MET A 563 -13.88 -25.66 21.06
C MET A 563 -13.00 -26.86 20.74
N THR A 564 -12.81 -27.75 21.70
CA THR A 564 -12.17 -29.04 21.47
C THR A 564 -13.13 -29.92 20.69
N PRO A 565 -12.84 -30.30 19.43
CA PRO A 565 -13.74 -31.14 18.66
C PRO A 565 -13.75 -32.55 19.24
N ILE A 566 -14.88 -32.95 19.81
CA ILE A 566 -15.13 -34.30 20.31
C ILE A 566 -16.20 -34.91 19.42
N TYR A 567 -15.86 -36.01 18.75
CA TYR A 567 -16.82 -36.84 18.00
C TYR A 567 -17.13 -38.09 18.81
N ALA A 568 -18.41 -38.41 18.99
CA ALA A 568 -18.84 -39.59 19.74
C ALA A 568 -19.93 -40.38 19.01
N ASP A 569 -20.01 -41.68 19.28
CA ASP A 569 -21.13 -42.51 18.83
C ASP A 569 -22.36 -42.25 19.71
N GLY A 570 -23.53 -42.07 19.10
CA GLY A 570 -24.76 -41.80 19.86
C GLY A 570 -25.91 -41.26 19.01
N GLU A 571 -26.99 -40.87 19.69
CA GLU A 571 -28.17 -40.28 19.07
C GLU A 571 -27.86 -38.87 18.53
N TYR A 572 -28.06 -38.68 17.23
CA TYR A 572 -27.63 -37.49 16.49
C TYR A 572 -28.14 -36.18 17.10
N ASP A 573 -29.44 -36.08 17.38
CA ASP A 573 -30.06 -34.84 17.89
C ASP A 573 -29.55 -34.45 19.28
N ARG A 574 -29.23 -35.45 20.12
CA ARG A 574 -28.67 -35.23 21.45
C ARG A 574 -27.25 -34.68 21.37
N LEU A 575 -26.41 -35.24 20.51
CA LEU A 575 -25.02 -34.78 20.32
C LEU A 575 -24.96 -33.38 19.69
N ARG A 576 -25.81 -33.13 18.68
CA ARG A 576 -25.97 -31.81 18.06
C ARG A 576 -26.39 -30.75 19.09
N SER A 577 -27.43 -31.05 19.87
CA SER A 577 -27.94 -30.11 20.88
C SER A 577 -26.89 -29.79 21.94
N LYS A 578 -26.14 -30.79 22.41
CA LYS A 578 -25.05 -30.61 23.38
C LYS A 578 -23.95 -29.71 22.84
N ALA A 579 -23.51 -29.92 21.60
CA ALA A 579 -22.46 -29.10 20.99
C ALA A 579 -22.92 -27.65 20.76
N ILE A 580 -24.18 -27.43 20.35
CA ILE A 580 -24.77 -26.10 20.20
C ILE A 580 -24.96 -25.40 21.55
N GLU A 581 -25.35 -26.11 22.60
CA GLU A 581 -25.43 -25.56 23.96
C GLU A 581 -24.06 -25.11 24.46
N GLU A 582 -23.02 -25.91 24.23
CA GLU A 582 -21.65 -25.53 24.59
C GLU A 582 -21.17 -24.27 23.84
N LEU A 583 -21.53 -24.14 22.55
CA LEU A 583 -21.28 -22.94 21.75
C LEU A 583 -22.08 -21.73 22.26
N LYS A 584 -23.35 -21.92 22.65
CA LYS A 584 -24.20 -20.87 23.23
C LYS A 584 -23.68 -20.37 24.58
N GLU A 585 -23.20 -21.28 25.44
CA GLU A 585 -22.54 -20.89 26.69
C GLU A 585 -21.27 -20.06 26.42
N LYS A 586 -20.51 -20.41 25.38
CA LYS A 586 -19.31 -19.66 24.97
C LYS A 586 -19.61 -18.27 24.37
N THR A 587 -20.86 -17.98 23.98
CA THR A 587 -21.27 -16.71 23.36
C THR A 587 -22.12 -15.82 24.29
N LYS A 588 -22.48 -16.28 25.50
CA LYS A 588 -23.35 -15.58 26.46
C LYS A 588 -22.83 -14.25 27.03
N ASN A 589 -21.53 -13.96 26.92
CA ASN A 589 -20.91 -12.77 27.51
C ASN A 589 -20.82 -11.56 26.55
N GLU A 590 -21.32 -11.67 25.31
CA GLU A 590 -21.45 -10.50 24.45
C GLU A 590 -22.65 -9.63 24.92
N ARG A 591 -22.41 -8.53 25.66
CA ARG A 591 -23.46 -7.54 26.02
C ARG A 591 -23.06 -6.07 25.77
N GLU A 592 -24.12 -5.29 25.57
CA GLU A 592 -24.22 -3.92 25.03
C GLU A 592 -23.30 -2.88 25.69
N SER A 593 -22.96 -1.85 24.91
CA SER A 593 -21.91 -0.85 25.19
C SER A 593 -22.38 0.34 26.03
N GLU A 594 -21.54 0.77 26.98
CA GLU A 594 -21.60 2.10 27.63
C GLU A 594 -20.21 2.79 27.66
N GLU A 595 -20.24 4.09 27.38
CA GLU A 595 -19.36 5.28 27.53
C GLU A 595 -17.83 5.19 27.78
N PHE A 596 -17.01 5.75 26.86
CA PHE A 596 -15.58 6.10 27.06
C PHE A 596 -15.13 7.43 26.41
N VAL A 597 -13.94 7.88 26.81
CA VAL A 597 -13.26 9.17 26.50
C VAL A 597 -12.46 9.08 25.18
N ALA A 598 -12.51 10.10 24.32
CA ALA A 598 -11.94 10.08 22.96
C ALA A 598 -10.66 10.93 22.77
N ILE A 599 -9.60 10.33 22.22
CA ILE A 599 -8.51 10.97 21.46
C ILE A 599 -8.26 10.08 20.23
N GLY A 600 -8.26 10.67 19.03
CA GLY A 600 -8.12 9.98 17.75
C GLY A 600 -6.68 9.64 17.34
N GLY A 601 -6.55 8.92 16.22
CA GLY A 601 -5.29 8.64 15.52
C GLY A 601 -5.33 9.14 14.07
N ALA A 602 -4.15 9.48 13.52
CA ALA A 602 -3.99 9.86 12.13
C ALA A 602 -4.20 8.65 11.21
N CYS A 603 -4.84 8.89 10.07
CA CYS A 603 -5.07 7.88 9.05
C CYS A 603 -3.74 7.53 8.37
N TRP A 604 -3.38 6.26 8.48
CA TRP A 604 -2.08 5.76 8.04
C TRP A 604 -1.91 5.81 6.52
N SER A 605 -2.98 5.59 5.76
CA SER A 605 -2.96 5.74 4.29
C SER A 605 -2.65 7.17 3.85
N ASP A 606 -3.11 8.15 4.63
CA ASP A 606 -3.01 9.56 4.26
C ASP A 606 -1.64 10.10 4.65
N LEU A 607 -1.07 9.61 5.76
CA LEU A 607 0.33 9.86 6.12
C LEU A 607 1.30 9.25 5.12
N GLN A 608 0.99 8.06 4.57
CA GLN A 608 1.78 7.43 3.51
C GLN A 608 1.68 8.16 2.17
N ALA A 609 0.64 8.96 1.97
CA ALA A 609 0.45 9.79 0.80
C ALA A 609 1.16 11.16 0.89
N LEU A 610 1.77 11.50 2.04
CA LEU A 610 2.53 12.74 2.19
C LEU A 610 3.88 12.66 1.51
N ASP A 611 4.21 13.69 0.75
CA ASP A 611 5.50 13.84 0.10
C ASP A 611 6.60 14.34 1.08
N GLY A 612 7.86 14.32 0.66
CA GLY A 612 8.99 14.70 1.51
C GLY A 612 8.93 16.14 2.06
N SER A 613 8.25 17.05 1.36
CA SER A 613 8.11 18.46 1.78
C SER A 613 6.99 18.64 2.81
N SER A 614 5.83 18.00 2.59
CA SER A 614 4.72 17.95 3.54
C SER A 614 5.13 17.23 4.83
N LEU A 615 5.98 16.21 4.73
CA LEU A 615 6.57 15.54 5.90
C LEU A 615 7.54 16.44 6.68
N GLN A 616 8.22 17.39 6.03
CA GLN A 616 9.14 18.33 6.67
C GLN A 616 8.41 19.52 7.31
N GLU A 617 7.37 20.04 6.65
CA GLU A 617 6.48 21.05 7.23
C GLU A 617 5.64 20.47 8.39
N LEU A 618 5.16 19.23 8.24
CA LEU A 618 4.52 18.50 9.34
C LEU A 618 5.49 18.26 10.51
N ASP A 619 6.79 18.07 10.25
CA ASP A 619 7.81 17.99 11.30
C ASP A 619 7.99 19.33 12.03
N GLU A 620 7.98 20.47 11.32
CA GLU A 620 8.02 21.81 11.92
C GLU A 620 6.75 22.10 12.74
N ASP A 621 5.58 21.70 12.25
CA ASP A 621 4.30 21.85 12.95
C ASP A 621 4.15 20.92 14.14
N ILE A 622 4.67 19.68 14.06
CA ILE A 622 4.78 18.76 15.21
C ILE A 622 5.73 19.35 16.26
N ARG A 623 6.85 19.98 15.86
CA ARG A 623 7.75 20.70 16.78
C ARG A 623 7.05 21.90 17.42
N ALA A 624 6.27 22.66 16.67
CA ALA A 624 5.49 23.80 17.18
C ALA A 624 4.33 23.36 18.10
N TYR A 625 3.65 22.28 17.75
CA TYR A 625 2.62 21.62 18.56
C TYR A 625 3.21 21.11 19.87
N THR A 626 4.40 20.49 19.81
CA THR A 626 5.17 20.08 20.99
C THR A 626 5.51 21.29 21.86
N ALA A 627 6.03 22.38 21.28
CA ALA A 627 6.30 23.62 22.01
C ALA A 627 5.05 24.27 22.65
N TRP A 628 3.88 24.13 22.01
CA TRP A 628 2.60 24.59 22.56
C TRP A 628 2.12 23.70 23.72
N LEU A 629 2.20 22.37 23.61
CA LEU A 629 1.88 21.44 24.69
C LEU A 629 2.71 21.74 25.94
N LEU A 630 3.99 22.08 25.74
CA LEU A 630 4.91 22.52 26.80
C LEU A 630 4.46 23.78 27.54
N GLN A 631 3.81 24.73 26.86
CA GLN A 631 3.24 25.91 27.52
C GLN A 631 1.97 25.58 28.30
N GLN A 632 1.12 24.68 27.79
CA GLN A 632 -0.14 24.31 28.45
C GLN A 632 0.09 23.52 29.76
N GLY A 633 1.10 22.64 29.78
CA GLY A 633 1.48 21.86 30.96
C GLY A 633 1.90 22.69 32.18
N LYS A 634 2.30 23.96 31.99
CA LYS A 634 2.71 24.89 33.07
C LYS A 634 1.54 25.47 33.89
N SER A 635 0.29 25.28 33.45
CA SER A 635 -0.88 26.03 33.97
C SER A 635 -1.69 25.34 35.09
N GLY A 636 -1.30 24.15 35.55
CA GLY A 636 -1.66 23.52 36.84
C GLY A 636 -3.14 23.49 37.27
N SER A 637 -3.87 22.41 36.98
CA SER A 637 -4.88 21.75 37.86
C SER A 637 -5.52 20.53 37.17
N HIS A 638 -6.14 19.63 37.94
CA HIS A 638 -6.82 18.41 37.45
C HIS A 638 -7.88 18.67 36.36
N ARG A 639 -8.61 19.79 36.43
CA ARG A 639 -9.60 20.22 35.41
C ARG A 639 -8.95 20.78 34.14
N ALA A 640 -7.70 21.21 34.23
CA ALA A 640 -6.92 21.72 33.10
C ALA A 640 -6.37 20.58 32.22
N LEU A 641 -6.07 19.40 32.79
CA LEU A 641 -5.51 18.26 32.05
C LEU A 641 -6.53 17.57 31.12
N GLN A 642 -7.80 17.47 31.52
CA GLN A 642 -8.87 16.96 30.64
C GLN A 642 -9.15 17.93 29.48
N LYS A 643 -9.17 19.25 29.76
CA LYS A 643 -9.26 20.28 28.70
C LYS A 643 -8.03 20.31 27.82
N MET A 644 -6.83 20.06 28.37
CA MET A 644 -5.59 19.95 27.61
C MET A 644 -5.64 18.75 26.66
N SER A 645 -6.16 17.60 27.11
CA SER A 645 -6.37 16.43 26.26
C SER A 645 -7.30 16.71 25.07
N VAL A 646 -8.42 17.39 25.32
CA VAL A 646 -9.39 17.78 24.27
C VAL A 646 -8.76 18.79 23.30
N ASN A 647 -8.09 19.81 23.82
CA ASN A 647 -7.44 20.83 23.00
C ASN A 647 -6.25 20.28 22.22
N ALA A 648 -5.54 19.30 22.77
CA ALA A 648 -4.46 18.58 22.10
C ALA A 648 -5.00 17.78 20.91
N GLY A 649 -6.07 17.01 21.10
CA GLY A 649 -6.76 16.29 20.02
C GLY A 649 -7.27 17.22 18.92
N ILE A 650 -7.92 18.34 19.27
CA ILE A 650 -8.40 19.34 18.29
C ILE A 650 -7.24 19.98 17.53
N LYS A 651 -6.17 20.36 18.24
CA LYS A 651 -5.03 21.02 17.61
C LYS A 651 -4.24 20.04 16.72
N MET A 652 -4.13 18.78 17.12
CA MET A 652 -3.56 17.69 16.31
C MET A 652 -4.44 17.40 15.09
N LYS A 653 -5.77 17.35 15.24
CA LYS A 653 -6.72 17.20 14.14
C LYS A 653 -6.57 18.31 13.10
N ASN A 654 -6.52 19.55 13.56
CA ASN A 654 -6.41 20.70 12.68
C ASN A 654 -5.05 20.72 11.99
N MET A 655 -3.97 20.50 12.75
CA MET A 655 -2.61 20.41 12.22
C MET A 655 -2.51 19.30 11.15
N LEU A 656 -2.99 18.09 11.43
CA LEU A 656 -3.00 16.99 10.44
C LEU A 656 -3.95 17.26 9.27
N GLY A 657 -5.08 17.92 9.53
CA GLY A 657 -6.01 18.37 8.50
C GLY A 657 -5.40 19.39 7.54
N ASP A 658 -4.46 20.23 8.00
CA ASP A 658 -3.70 21.15 7.16
C ASP A 658 -2.81 20.40 6.14
N PHE A 659 -2.46 19.14 6.44
CA PHE A 659 -1.76 18.21 5.54
C PHE A 659 -2.70 17.19 4.86
N ASN A 660 -4.02 17.39 4.96
CA ASN A 660 -5.03 16.47 4.41
C ASN A 660 -4.94 15.04 4.99
N VAL A 661 -4.31 14.88 6.15
CA VAL A 661 -4.23 13.62 6.90
C VAL A 661 -5.48 13.51 7.75
N HIS A 662 -6.33 12.52 7.47
CA HIS A 662 -7.54 12.33 8.25
C HIS A 662 -7.18 11.92 9.67
N TYR A 663 -7.43 12.79 10.63
CA TYR A 663 -7.37 12.44 12.03
C TYR A 663 -8.74 11.92 12.46
N ASN A 664 -8.82 10.64 12.83
CA ASN A 664 -10.05 9.97 13.27
C ASN A 664 -10.51 10.52 14.63
N ASP A 665 -11.14 11.68 14.57
CA ASP A 665 -11.72 12.35 15.70
C ASP A 665 -13.13 11.81 15.96
N GLU A 666 -13.27 10.94 16.95
CA GLU A 666 -14.59 10.44 17.35
C GLU A 666 -15.44 11.48 18.11
N TYR A 667 -15.00 12.73 18.26
CA TYR A 667 -15.75 13.80 18.93
C TYR A 667 -17.10 14.15 18.26
N GLY A 668 -17.19 14.05 16.92
CA GLY A 668 -18.32 14.58 16.13
C GLY A 668 -19.68 13.89 16.35
N LEU A 669 -19.73 12.76 17.04
CA LEU A 669 -20.97 12.03 17.33
C LEU A 669 -21.65 12.44 18.65
N TYR A 670 -21.00 13.25 19.49
CA TYR A 670 -21.37 13.35 20.92
C TYR A 670 -21.74 14.75 21.42
N GLU A 671 -21.75 15.78 20.55
CA GLU A 671 -21.99 17.16 20.99
C GLU A 671 -23.47 17.49 21.33
N LYS A 672 -24.44 16.58 21.12
CA LYS A 672 -25.88 16.96 21.23
C LYS A 672 -26.79 16.12 22.12
N GLY A 673 -26.30 15.13 22.87
CA GLY A 673 -27.08 14.48 23.92
C GLY A 673 -28.51 14.06 23.54
N MET A 674 -28.74 13.56 22.32
CA MET A 674 -30.06 13.12 21.85
C MET A 674 -30.20 11.60 21.95
N THR A 675 -31.22 11.14 22.69
CA THR A 675 -31.59 9.71 22.77
C THR A 675 -32.02 9.16 21.41
N TRP A 676 -31.69 7.89 21.14
CA TRP A 676 -31.75 7.22 19.82
C TRP A 676 -33.12 7.13 19.10
N GLN A 677 -34.21 7.67 19.66
CA GLN A 677 -35.58 7.36 19.22
C GLN A 677 -36.31 8.43 18.40
N GLU A 678 -35.71 9.59 18.08
CA GLU A 678 -36.41 10.67 17.33
C GLU A 678 -35.85 11.10 15.95
N PRO A 679 -34.73 10.58 15.40
CA PRO A 679 -34.43 10.79 13.97
C PRO A 679 -35.04 9.77 13.01
N TRP A 680 -35.52 8.60 13.48
CA TRP A 680 -35.93 7.51 12.58
C TRP A 680 -37.44 7.33 12.36
N ARG A 681 -38.27 8.28 12.80
CA ARG A 681 -39.68 8.37 12.34
C ARG A 681 -39.83 8.73 10.84
N ARG A 682 -38.73 8.91 10.11
CA ARG A 682 -38.72 9.03 8.64
C ARG A 682 -38.35 7.78 7.86
N PHE A 683 -38.02 6.66 8.51
CA PHE A 683 -37.86 5.38 7.81
C PHE A 683 -38.45 4.22 8.61
N LYS A 684 -39.77 4.12 8.54
CA LYS A 684 -40.42 2.84 8.33
C LYS A 684 -41.18 2.94 7.01
N TYR A 685 -40.84 2.09 6.04
CA TYR A 685 -41.86 1.63 5.11
C TYR A 685 -41.99 0.12 5.26
N HIS A 686 -43.25 -0.26 5.51
CA HIS A 686 -43.74 -1.60 5.35
C HIS A 686 -43.37 -2.14 3.97
N THR A 687 -43.07 -3.43 3.98
CA THR A 687 -43.13 -4.33 2.84
C THR A 687 -44.49 -4.24 2.13
N SER A 688 -44.47 -3.62 0.96
CA SER A 688 -45.27 -4.01 -0.20
C SER A 688 -44.53 -3.56 -1.46
N SER A 689 -43.83 -4.51 -2.09
CA SER A 689 -43.46 -4.65 -3.51
C SER A 689 -43.17 -3.38 -4.34
N PHE A 690 -42.00 -3.37 -4.98
CA PHE A 690 -41.46 -2.56 -6.10
C PHE A 690 -40.12 -1.87 -5.77
N GLU A 691 -39.19 -2.01 -6.72
CA GLU A 691 -37.79 -1.55 -6.78
C GLU A 691 -37.53 -0.15 -6.19
N ARG A 692 -36.38 0.05 -5.53
CA ARG A 692 -35.88 1.40 -5.22
C ARG A 692 -34.41 1.53 -5.58
N ALA A 693 -34.16 2.24 -6.68
CA ALA A 693 -32.85 2.71 -7.12
C ALA A 693 -32.18 3.59 -6.04
N GLU A 694 -30.87 3.45 -5.84
CA GLU A 694 -30.07 4.44 -5.12
C GLU A 694 -30.24 5.82 -5.79
N SER A 695 -30.18 6.90 -4.99
CA SER A 695 -30.25 8.25 -5.56
C SER A 695 -29.02 8.51 -6.42
N PRO A 696 -29.18 9.06 -7.63
CA PRO A 696 -28.05 9.33 -8.51
C PRO A 696 -27.01 10.28 -7.91
N VAL A 697 -25.74 10.03 -8.21
CA VAL A 697 -24.64 10.94 -7.89
C VAL A 697 -24.78 12.19 -8.75
N LYS A 698 -24.87 13.36 -8.10
CA LYS A 698 -25.01 14.64 -8.80
C LYS A 698 -23.64 15.16 -9.22
N VAL A 699 -23.38 15.14 -10.51
CA VAL A 699 -22.17 15.66 -11.13
C VAL A 699 -22.48 17.03 -11.72
N THR A 700 -21.60 18.00 -11.48
CA THR A 700 -21.73 19.34 -12.08
C THR A 700 -20.59 19.55 -13.06
N VAL A 701 -20.92 19.97 -14.28
CA VAL A 701 -19.96 20.44 -15.29
C VAL A 701 -20.26 21.92 -15.54
N ASP A 702 -19.29 22.80 -15.30
CA ASP A 702 -19.44 24.25 -15.42
C ASP A 702 -18.50 24.83 -16.47
N ALA A 703 -19.02 25.02 -17.68
CA ALA A 703 -18.26 25.59 -18.80
C ALA A 703 -17.90 27.08 -18.63
N THR A 704 -18.42 27.74 -17.59
CA THR A 704 -18.04 29.13 -17.26
C THR A 704 -16.70 29.21 -16.52
N VAL A 705 -16.24 28.10 -15.92
CA VAL A 705 -14.93 27.99 -15.29
C VAL A 705 -14.01 27.21 -16.22
N ARG A 706 -12.99 27.91 -16.75
CA ARG A 706 -12.08 27.38 -17.78
C ARG A 706 -10.68 27.24 -17.20
N HIS A 707 -10.01 26.15 -17.56
CA HIS A 707 -8.66 25.82 -17.14
C HIS A 707 -7.70 25.80 -18.35
N GLN A 708 -6.82 24.81 -18.44
CA GLN A 708 -5.84 24.68 -19.51
C GLN A 708 -6.46 24.30 -20.87
N THR A 709 -5.76 24.68 -21.95
CA THR A 709 -6.06 24.25 -23.32
C THR A 709 -5.26 22.99 -23.65
N MET A 710 -5.92 21.96 -24.16
CA MET A 710 -5.32 20.67 -24.46
C MET A 710 -4.54 20.70 -25.77
N ILE A 711 -3.31 20.18 -25.74
CA ILE A 711 -2.46 19.87 -26.89
C ILE A 711 -2.76 18.46 -27.40
N GLY A 712 -2.94 17.50 -26.48
CA GLY A 712 -3.40 16.14 -26.80
C GLY A 712 -2.59 15.03 -26.13
N GLY A 713 -2.65 13.83 -26.68
CA GLY A 713 -1.95 12.66 -26.14
C GLY A 713 -1.06 11.99 -27.17
N GLY A 714 -0.03 11.28 -26.71
CA GLY A 714 0.96 10.71 -27.62
C GLY A 714 1.79 9.55 -27.10
N CYS A 715 2.80 9.22 -27.90
CA CYS A 715 3.83 8.23 -27.58
C CYS A 715 5.12 8.52 -28.36
N SER A 716 6.20 7.78 -28.08
CA SER A 716 7.51 7.91 -28.75
C SER A 716 7.91 6.70 -29.59
N GLY A 717 8.64 6.98 -30.67
CA GLY A 717 9.32 6.00 -31.52
C GLY A 717 10.84 5.92 -31.30
N ALA A 718 11.34 6.53 -30.22
CA ALA A 718 12.77 6.66 -29.92
C ALA A 718 13.51 5.32 -29.78
N PHE A 719 14.84 5.39 -29.79
CA PHE A 719 15.76 4.25 -29.58
C PHE A 719 15.53 3.06 -30.55
N GLY A 720 15.12 3.35 -31.78
CA GLY A 720 14.91 2.34 -32.82
C GLY A 720 13.58 1.59 -32.73
N VAL A 721 12.72 1.90 -31.77
CA VAL A 721 11.36 1.33 -31.66
C VAL A 721 10.52 1.65 -32.90
N ALA A 722 10.72 2.84 -33.49
CA ALA A 722 10.13 3.18 -34.79
C ALA A 722 10.51 2.19 -35.90
N CYS A 723 11.68 1.57 -35.86
CA CYS A 723 12.08 0.57 -36.86
C CYS A 723 11.22 -0.70 -36.75
N ASP A 724 10.90 -1.14 -35.54
CA ASP A 724 10.07 -2.31 -35.31
C ASP A 724 8.65 -2.10 -35.86
N GLN A 725 8.02 -0.98 -35.49
CA GLN A 725 6.71 -0.58 -36.01
C GLN A 725 6.70 -0.39 -37.53
N THR A 726 7.81 0.05 -38.11
CA THR A 726 7.94 0.26 -39.56
C THR A 726 8.52 -0.95 -40.31
N GLY A 727 8.55 -2.13 -39.68
CA GLY A 727 8.70 -3.42 -40.36
C GLY A 727 10.08 -4.08 -40.28
N SER A 728 11.02 -3.58 -39.48
CA SER A 728 12.33 -4.22 -39.29
C SER A 728 12.21 -5.65 -38.73
N LYS A 729 11.09 -5.96 -38.06
CA LYS A 729 10.79 -7.24 -37.40
C LYS A 729 9.74 -8.10 -38.12
N GLY A 730 9.42 -7.76 -39.37
CA GLY A 730 8.53 -8.57 -40.21
C GLY A 730 7.06 -8.16 -40.24
N LEU A 731 6.71 -7.00 -39.67
CA LEU A 731 5.37 -6.42 -39.81
C LEU A 731 5.12 -5.99 -41.26
N SER A 732 4.08 -6.51 -41.89
CA SER A 732 3.74 -6.20 -43.29
C SER A 732 3.33 -4.73 -43.46
N PRO A 733 3.51 -4.12 -44.65
CA PRO A 733 3.14 -2.72 -44.88
C PRO A 733 1.69 -2.38 -44.49
N SER A 734 0.75 -3.30 -44.70
CA SER A 734 -0.64 -3.12 -44.25
C SER A 734 -0.77 -3.07 -42.74
N ASN A 735 -0.06 -3.94 -42.01
CA ASN A 735 -0.10 -3.94 -40.55
C ASN A 735 0.71 -2.79 -39.93
N GLN A 736 1.76 -2.30 -40.60
CA GLN A 736 2.46 -1.07 -40.19
C GLN A 736 1.49 0.13 -40.20
N GLN A 737 0.71 0.28 -41.28
CA GLN A 737 -0.30 1.34 -41.34
C GLN A 737 -1.43 1.09 -40.34
N LEU A 738 -1.92 -0.14 -40.21
CA LEU A 738 -2.99 -0.47 -39.28
C LEU A 738 -2.61 -0.18 -37.82
N VAL A 739 -1.38 -0.49 -37.39
CA VAL A 739 -0.89 -0.12 -36.05
C VAL A 739 -0.86 1.41 -35.89
N SER A 740 -0.44 2.14 -36.93
CA SER A 740 -0.45 3.61 -36.93
C SER A 740 -1.88 4.17 -36.87
N ASP A 741 -2.84 3.51 -37.52
CA ASP A 741 -4.26 3.87 -37.45
C ASP A 741 -4.82 3.61 -36.04
N TYR A 742 -4.47 2.49 -35.40
CA TYR A 742 -4.86 2.21 -34.01
C TYR A 742 -4.36 3.28 -33.05
N LEU A 743 -3.14 3.77 -33.23
CA LEU A 743 -2.53 4.79 -32.37
C LEU A 743 -3.10 6.18 -32.67
N PHE A 744 -2.98 6.65 -33.92
CA PHE A 744 -3.13 8.08 -34.25
C PHE A 744 -4.46 8.44 -34.88
N ASN A 745 -5.19 7.50 -35.49
CA ASN A 745 -6.46 7.84 -36.14
C ASN A 745 -7.42 8.45 -35.10
N GLU A 746 -7.97 9.63 -35.42
CA GLU A 746 -8.80 10.41 -34.51
C GLU A 746 -10.08 9.70 -34.04
N ASN A 747 -10.51 8.66 -34.76
CA ASN A 747 -11.71 7.89 -34.45
C ASN A 747 -11.39 6.54 -33.77
N VAL A 748 -10.11 6.20 -33.59
CA VAL A 748 -9.66 4.94 -32.98
C VAL A 748 -8.89 5.23 -31.69
N GLY A 749 -7.57 5.42 -31.74
CA GLY A 749 -6.73 5.73 -30.58
C GLY A 749 -6.67 7.21 -30.24
N GLY A 750 -6.83 8.08 -31.25
CA GLY A 750 -6.94 9.52 -31.06
C GLY A 750 -5.64 10.23 -30.68
N LEU A 751 -4.48 9.56 -30.65
CA LEU A 751 -3.21 10.21 -30.35
C LEU A 751 -2.91 11.30 -31.38
N SER A 752 -2.50 12.47 -30.89
CA SER A 752 -2.24 13.67 -31.68
C SER A 752 -0.85 14.25 -31.42
N ILE A 753 -0.02 13.60 -30.60
CA ILE A 753 1.37 13.97 -30.36
C ILE A 753 2.26 12.77 -30.73
N LEU A 754 3.33 13.03 -31.47
CA LEU A 754 4.43 12.07 -31.69
C LEU A 754 5.73 12.70 -31.20
N ARG A 755 6.35 12.07 -30.20
CA ARG A 755 7.65 12.49 -29.68
C ARG A 755 8.77 11.74 -30.38
N ASN A 756 9.64 12.46 -31.08
CA ASN A 756 10.80 11.93 -31.78
C ASN A 756 12.08 12.34 -31.03
N ARG A 757 13.02 11.41 -30.90
CA ARG A 757 14.36 11.67 -30.39
C ARG A 757 15.23 12.31 -31.44
N VAL A 758 15.83 13.46 -31.11
CA VAL A 758 16.98 14.03 -31.82
C VAL A 758 18.21 13.21 -31.45
N GLY A 759 18.79 12.50 -32.42
CA GLY A 759 20.00 11.70 -32.22
C GLY A 759 21.19 12.56 -31.78
N SER A 760 22.08 12.01 -30.96
CA SER A 760 23.25 12.70 -30.39
C SER A 760 24.58 12.00 -30.73
N SER A 761 24.53 10.71 -31.05
CA SER A 761 25.72 9.90 -31.24
C SER A 761 26.28 10.09 -32.66
N PRO A 762 27.54 9.71 -32.91
CA PRO A 762 28.08 9.67 -34.27
C PRO A 762 27.35 8.74 -35.24
N THR A 763 26.50 7.83 -34.74
CA THR A 763 25.81 6.82 -35.57
C THR A 763 24.35 7.16 -35.88
N ASP A 764 23.72 8.03 -35.09
CA ASP A 764 22.31 8.41 -35.23
C ASP A 764 22.07 9.93 -35.26
N GLY A 765 23.05 10.74 -34.88
CA GLY A 765 22.99 12.20 -34.96
C GLY A 765 23.23 12.72 -36.38
N ILE A 766 22.89 14.00 -36.59
CA ILE A 766 23.03 14.66 -37.90
C ILE A 766 24.41 15.26 -38.13
N LEU A 767 25.34 15.13 -37.18
CA LEU A 767 26.69 15.69 -37.27
C LEU A 767 27.67 14.65 -37.82
N GLY A 768 28.25 14.90 -38.99
CA GLY A 768 29.23 13.99 -39.62
C GLY A 768 30.62 13.98 -38.98
N GLY A 769 30.82 14.81 -37.96
CA GLY A 769 32.07 14.94 -37.22
C GLY A 769 32.14 16.28 -36.49
N CYS A 770 32.85 16.29 -35.37
CA CYS A 770 32.95 17.47 -34.53
C CYS A 770 33.72 18.62 -35.20
N PRO A 771 33.16 19.84 -35.21
CA PRO A 771 33.90 21.04 -35.63
C PRO A 771 35.15 21.25 -34.77
N GLN A 772 36.19 21.88 -35.34
CA GLN A 772 37.43 22.16 -34.59
C GLN A 772 37.26 23.25 -33.54
N THR A 773 36.34 24.20 -33.78
CA THR A 773 35.95 25.28 -32.85
C THR A 773 34.45 25.56 -33.04
N PRO A 774 33.75 26.20 -32.09
CA PRO A 774 32.34 26.57 -32.27
C PRO A 774 32.08 27.48 -33.48
N SER A 775 33.10 28.23 -33.93
CA SER A 775 33.02 29.12 -35.10
C SER A 775 33.29 28.42 -36.44
N ALA A 776 33.79 27.19 -36.42
CA ALA A 776 34.06 26.44 -37.65
C ALA A 776 32.76 25.89 -38.24
N PRO A 777 32.60 25.84 -39.58
CA PRO A 777 31.41 25.28 -40.20
C PRO A 777 31.15 23.84 -39.75
N ALA A 778 29.94 23.57 -39.27
CA ALA A 778 29.49 22.21 -38.96
C ALA A 778 29.21 21.42 -40.24
N ASN A 779 29.60 20.14 -40.25
CA ASN A 779 29.32 19.23 -41.35
C ASN A 779 28.10 18.39 -41.03
N TYR A 780 26.92 18.85 -41.41
CA TYR A 780 25.68 18.11 -41.21
C TYR A 780 25.49 17.05 -42.32
N THR A 781 25.20 15.81 -41.92
CA THR A 781 25.05 14.65 -42.82
C THR A 781 23.61 14.35 -43.22
N GLY A 782 22.66 15.16 -42.75
CA GLY A 782 21.22 14.91 -42.90
C GLY A 782 20.70 13.78 -42.00
N LEU A 783 19.41 13.45 -42.12
CA LEU A 783 18.74 12.39 -41.32
C LEU A 783 19.15 10.95 -41.70
N GLY A 784 19.98 10.78 -42.73
CA GLY A 784 20.40 9.48 -43.25
C GLY A 784 20.14 9.31 -44.75
N LYS A 785 20.85 8.35 -45.37
CA LYS A 785 20.85 8.15 -46.83
C LYS A 785 19.59 7.46 -47.38
N ASN A 786 18.88 6.70 -46.55
CA ASN A 786 17.69 5.94 -46.92
C ASN A 786 16.52 6.40 -46.07
N GLU A 787 15.43 6.87 -46.69
CA GLU A 787 14.25 7.35 -45.98
C GLU A 787 13.58 6.28 -45.11
N SER A 788 13.73 4.99 -45.44
CA SER A 788 13.14 3.92 -44.62
C SER A 788 13.85 3.66 -43.30
N THR A 789 15.08 4.13 -43.15
CA THR A 789 15.90 3.98 -41.93
C THR A 789 16.38 5.33 -41.38
N ALA A 790 16.01 6.43 -42.03
CA ALA A 790 16.40 7.77 -41.64
C ALA A 790 15.92 8.08 -40.22
N ASP A 791 16.80 8.73 -39.45
CA ASP A 791 16.57 9.11 -38.06
C ASP A 791 16.09 7.94 -37.19
N SER A 792 16.78 6.80 -37.30
CA SER A 792 16.38 5.55 -36.63
C SER A 792 14.94 5.12 -36.93
N CYS A 793 14.55 5.26 -38.20
CA CYS A 793 13.22 5.02 -38.75
C CYS A 793 12.10 5.98 -38.28
N GLN A 794 12.40 6.99 -37.45
CA GLN A 794 11.41 7.94 -36.95
C GLN A 794 10.80 8.78 -38.08
N LEU A 795 11.55 9.07 -39.16
CA LEU A 795 11.01 9.73 -40.34
C LEU A 795 9.89 8.91 -40.99
N LYS A 796 10.08 7.60 -41.12
CA LYS A 796 9.08 6.71 -41.71
C LYS A 796 7.86 6.56 -40.81
N LEU A 797 8.07 6.41 -39.50
CA LEU A 797 6.98 6.38 -38.51
C LEU A 797 6.16 7.68 -38.57
N THR A 798 6.82 8.83 -38.59
CA THR A 798 6.17 10.14 -38.63
C THR A 798 5.28 10.29 -39.86
N ARG A 799 5.71 9.82 -41.05
CA ARG A 799 4.88 9.83 -42.25
C ARG A 799 3.65 8.90 -42.15
N GLN A 800 3.79 7.73 -41.54
CA GLN A 800 2.66 6.82 -41.32
C GLN A 800 1.66 7.38 -40.32
N ALA A 801 2.17 8.00 -39.25
CA ALA A 801 1.37 8.70 -38.26
C ALA A 801 0.63 9.89 -38.90
N LEU A 802 1.29 10.70 -39.75
CA LEU A 802 0.66 11.81 -40.49
C LEU A 802 -0.40 11.33 -41.50
N THR A 803 -0.28 10.11 -42.00
CA THR A 803 -1.31 9.50 -42.86
C THR A 803 -2.56 9.16 -42.05
N ALA A 804 -2.38 8.69 -40.80
CA ALA A 804 -3.47 8.38 -39.88
C ALA A 804 -4.09 9.65 -39.23
N ASN A 805 -3.27 10.67 -38.98
CA ASN A 805 -3.66 11.95 -38.39
C ASN A 805 -2.83 13.10 -39.01
N PRO A 806 -3.41 13.86 -39.96
CA PRO A 806 -2.70 14.96 -40.63
C PRO A 806 -2.29 16.13 -39.71
N ASP A 807 -2.93 16.28 -38.56
CA ASP A 807 -2.77 17.41 -37.63
C ASP A 807 -1.86 17.07 -36.44
N LEU A 808 -0.90 16.15 -36.62
CA LEU A 808 0.02 15.75 -35.55
C LEU A 808 0.86 16.91 -35.04
N PHE A 809 0.90 17.03 -33.71
CA PHE A 809 1.86 17.84 -33.00
C PHE A 809 3.17 17.05 -32.84
N ILE A 810 4.20 17.43 -33.58
CA ILE A 810 5.49 16.72 -33.57
C ILE A 810 6.41 17.37 -32.56
N TYR A 811 6.79 16.61 -31.54
CA TYR A 811 7.77 17.02 -30.53
C TYR A 811 9.12 16.39 -30.85
N ALA A 812 10.12 17.19 -31.25
CA ALA A 812 11.49 16.73 -31.41
C ALA A 812 12.28 17.06 -30.14
N ASP A 813 12.79 16.05 -29.45
CA ASP A 813 13.46 16.23 -28.17
C ASP A 813 14.85 15.58 -28.14
N ALA A 814 15.83 16.26 -27.56
CA ALA A 814 17.20 15.80 -27.49
C ALA A 814 17.53 15.29 -26.09
N TRP A 815 17.90 14.01 -26.01
CA TRP A 815 18.36 13.39 -24.77
C TRP A 815 19.77 13.86 -24.36
N SER A 816 20.55 14.28 -25.35
CA SER A 816 21.90 14.80 -25.15
C SER A 816 22.33 15.69 -26.31
N ALA A 817 23.28 16.57 -26.05
CA ALA A 817 24.07 17.18 -27.11
C ALA A 817 25.12 16.18 -27.66
N PRO A 818 25.58 16.32 -28.91
CA PRO A 818 26.76 15.61 -29.38
C PRO A 818 27.94 15.79 -28.43
N GLY A 819 28.70 14.71 -28.17
CA GLY A 819 29.72 14.69 -27.12
C GLY A 819 30.74 15.83 -27.19
N CYS A 820 31.12 16.32 -28.37
CA CYS A 820 32.03 17.46 -28.49
C CYS A 820 31.48 18.81 -28.03
N PHE A 821 30.18 18.91 -27.76
CA PHE A 821 29.57 20.09 -27.16
C PHE A 821 29.47 19.97 -25.63
N LYS A 822 29.92 18.85 -25.06
CA LYS A 822 29.80 18.53 -23.63
C LYS A 822 31.15 18.45 -22.92
N THR A 823 31.11 18.60 -21.59
CA THR A 823 32.28 18.57 -20.71
C THR A 823 33.04 17.23 -20.71
N ASP A 824 32.34 16.13 -20.97
CA ASP A 824 32.82 14.75 -20.89
C ASP A 824 33.24 14.17 -22.25
N ALA A 825 33.07 14.93 -23.34
CA ALA A 825 33.37 14.52 -24.70
C ALA A 825 32.61 13.26 -25.16
N THR A 826 31.46 12.95 -24.56
CA THR A 826 30.60 11.78 -24.89
C THR A 826 29.13 12.18 -24.83
N ASP A 827 28.23 11.47 -25.50
CA ASP A 827 26.78 11.74 -25.44
C ASP A 827 26.04 10.93 -24.36
N ILE A 828 26.72 10.02 -23.67
CA ILE A 828 26.20 9.23 -22.54
C ILE A 828 26.79 9.69 -21.20
N ASP A 829 26.43 9.04 -20.08
CA ASP A 829 26.98 9.25 -18.74
C ASP A 829 26.78 10.67 -18.15
N GLY A 830 25.79 11.42 -18.63
CA GLY A 830 25.44 12.75 -18.11
C GLY A 830 26.27 13.88 -18.72
N GLY A 831 27.03 14.62 -17.92
CA GLY A 831 27.85 15.76 -18.38
C GLY A 831 27.06 17.03 -18.68
N LEU A 832 27.74 18.17 -18.82
CA LEU A 832 27.14 19.49 -19.02
C LEU A 832 27.43 20.03 -20.42
N ILE A 833 26.54 20.89 -20.94
CA ILE A 833 26.82 21.69 -22.14
C ILE A 833 28.01 22.62 -21.86
N CYS A 834 29.06 22.56 -22.67
CA CYS A 834 30.18 23.48 -22.55
C CYS A 834 29.74 24.92 -22.82
N GLY A 835 29.90 25.81 -21.85
CA GLY A 835 29.48 27.21 -21.89
C GLY A 835 28.44 27.58 -20.82
N VAL A 836 27.73 26.61 -20.25
CA VAL A 836 26.84 26.85 -19.08
C VAL A 836 27.65 26.96 -17.79
N ARG A 837 27.09 27.55 -16.75
CA ARG A 837 27.75 27.66 -15.44
C ARG A 837 28.20 26.30 -14.92
N GLY A 838 29.39 26.28 -14.32
CA GLY A 838 30.01 25.05 -13.82
C GLY A 838 30.66 24.17 -14.88
N SER A 839 30.47 24.45 -16.18
CA SER A 839 31.22 23.76 -17.24
C SER A 839 32.62 24.38 -17.39
N ASN A 840 33.67 23.56 -17.26
CA ASN A 840 35.06 24.00 -17.45
C ASN A 840 35.59 23.49 -18.79
N CYS A 841 35.24 24.21 -19.87
CA CYS A 841 35.62 23.85 -21.23
C CYS A 841 36.47 24.93 -21.89
N THR A 842 37.28 24.54 -22.87
CA THR A 842 38.09 25.48 -23.68
C THR A 842 37.24 26.43 -24.51
N TYR A 843 36.07 25.98 -24.95
CA TYR A 843 35.18 26.72 -25.84
C TYR A 843 33.74 26.68 -25.32
N ASP A 844 32.98 27.74 -25.63
CA ASP A 844 31.53 27.81 -25.43
C ASP A 844 30.83 27.22 -26.67
N TRP A 845 30.13 26.12 -26.47
CA TRP A 845 29.44 25.36 -27.51
C TRP A 845 27.92 25.58 -27.52
N ARG A 846 27.39 26.47 -26.66
CA ARG A 846 25.93 26.70 -26.55
C ARG A 846 25.30 27.10 -27.90
N GLN A 847 25.86 28.08 -28.60
CA GLN A 847 25.30 28.48 -29.92
C GLN A 847 25.37 27.34 -30.94
N ALA A 848 26.48 26.59 -30.98
CA ALA A 848 26.63 25.47 -31.91
C ALA A 848 25.62 24.34 -31.65
N TYR A 849 25.28 24.10 -30.37
CA TYR A 849 24.24 23.15 -30.02
C TYR A 849 22.82 23.67 -30.36
N ALA A 850 22.54 24.95 -30.14
CA ALA A 850 21.29 25.56 -30.60
C ALA A 850 21.14 25.47 -32.13
N ASP A 851 22.20 25.73 -32.88
CA ASP A 851 22.22 25.61 -34.34
C ASP A 851 22.04 24.14 -34.80
N TYR A 852 22.61 23.18 -34.07
CA TYR A 852 22.39 21.74 -34.29
C TYR A 852 20.91 21.35 -34.17
N LEU A 853 20.23 21.80 -33.12
CA LEU A 853 18.81 21.52 -32.91
C LEU A 853 17.93 22.15 -34.01
N VAL A 854 18.21 23.40 -34.40
CA VAL A 854 17.51 24.07 -35.51
C VAL A 854 17.78 23.39 -36.86
N GLU A 855 18.99 22.88 -37.09
CA GLU A 855 19.30 22.14 -38.31
C GLU A 855 18.51 20.82 -38.39
N TYR A 856 18.33 20.11 -37.27
CA TYR A 856 17.46 18.93 -37.23
C TYR A 856 16.04 19.25 -37.69
N VAL A 857 15.49 20.39 -37.26
CA VAL A 857 14.15 20.84 -37.69
C VAL A 857 14.12 21.14 -39.19
N LYS A 858 15.10 21.87 -39.73
CA LYS A 858 15.19 22.13 -41.19
C LYS A 858 15.16 20.84 -41.99
N LEU A 859 15.88 19.81 -41.54
CA LEU A 859 15.95 18.54 -42.25
C LEU A 859 14.59 17.81 -42.29
N TYR A 860 13.75 17.95 -41.26
CA TYR A 860 12.37 17.45 -41.29
C TYR A 860 11.48 18.31 -42.20
N GLU A 861 11.65 19.63 -42.20
CA GLU A 861 10.90 20.55 -43.08
C GLU A 861 11.23 20.34 -44.56
N GLU A 862 12.49 20.04 -44.90
CA GLU A 862 12.89 19.61 -46.26
C GLU A 862 12.16 18.35 -46.72
N LYS A 863 11.66 17.54 -45.78
CA LYS A 863 10.82 16.35 -46.03
C LYS A 863 9.33 16.65 -46.00
N GLY A 864 8.95 17.93 -45.87
CA GLY A 864 7.57 18.39 -45.82
C GLY A 864 6.88 18.15 -44.46
N ILE A 865 7.66 17.96 -43.39
CA ILE A 865 7.15 17.67 -42.04
C ILE A 865 7.45 18.86 -41.13
N ASN A 866 6.41 19.40 -40.51
CA ASN A 866 6.54 20.54 -39.61
C ASN A 866 6.74 20.09 -38.15
N VAL A 867 7.93 20.30 -37.58
CA VAL A 867 8.16 20.09 -36.14
C VAL A 867 7.45 21.19 -35.36
N SER A 868 6.67 20.84 -34.32
CA SER A 868 5.85 21.79 -33.55
C SER A 868 6.52 22.27 -32.27
N LEU A 869 7.26 21.39 -31.60
CA LEU A 869 7.98 21.65 -30.35
C LEU A 869 9.40 21.09 -30.47
N LEU A 870 10.38 21.85 -29.96
CA LEU A 870 11.78 21.49 -29.94
C LEU A 870 12.31 21.52 -28.49
N GLY A 871 12.86 20.40 -28.05
CA GLY A 871 13.46 20.21 -26.74
C GLY A 871 14.96 19.97 -26.80
N ALA A 872 15.63 20.30 -25.70
CA ALA A 872 17.08 20.20 -25.57
C ALA A 872 17.52 19.34 -24.38
N TYR A 873 16.56 18.85 -23.60
CA TYR A 873 16.80 18.11 -22.37
C TYR A 873 15.82 16.95 -22.28
N ASN A 874 16.31 15.83 -21.78
CA ASN A 874 15.50 14.72 -21.30
C ASN A 874 16.10 14.28 -19.97
N GLU A 875 15.29 14.26 -18.92
CA GLU A 875 15.67 13.81 -17.57
C GLU A 875 17.04 14.37 -17.12
N PRO A 876 17.25 15.70 -17.21
CA PRO A 876 18.54 16.32 -16.88
C PRO A 876 18.94 16.14 -15.40
N ASP A 877 17.98 15.73 -14.56
CA ASP A 877 18.07 15.45 -13.14
C ASP A 877 18.42 13.98 -12.80
N PHE A 878 18.66 13.11 -13.80
CA PHE A 878 18.84 11.67 -13.58
C PHE A 878 20.10 11.09 -14.22
N ASN A 879 21.21 11.08 -13.47
CA ASN A 879 22.50 10.59 -13.93
C ASN A 879 23.39 10.04 -12.80
N PRO A 880 24.37 9.15 -13.10
CA PRO A 880 24.78 8.70 -14.43
C PRO A 880 23.92 7.55 -15.00
N VAL A 881 23.72 7.56 -16.33
CA VAL A 881 23.07 6.49 -17.10
C VAL A 881 23.89 6.08 -18.33
N THR A 882 23.74 4.83 -18.79
CA THR A 882 24.57 4.23 -19.85
C THR A 882 24.12 4.53 -21.27
N TYR A 883 23.12 5.39 -21.44
CA TYR A 883 22.55 5.81 -22.72
C TYR A 883 22.63 7.34 -22.85
N ALA A 884 22.17 7.87 -24.00
CA ALA A 884 22.24 9.29 -24.31
C ALA A 884 21.62 10.12 -23.16
N SER A 885 22.42 11.01 -22.57
CA SER A 885 22.05 11.78 -21.38
C SER A 885 22.86 13.07 -21.28
N MET A 886 22.29 14.07 -20.62
CA MET A 886 22.93 15.37 -20.39
C MET A 886 22.33 16.03 -19.14
N ASN A 887 23.20 16.40 -18.20
CA ASN A 887 22.79 16.98 -16.93
C ASN A 887 22.42 18.46 -17.09
N SER A 888 21.48 18.91 -16.27
CA SER A 888 21.21 20.32 -16.03
C SER A 888 20.44 20.52 -14.74
N ASP A 889 20.84 21.50 -13.94
CA ASP A 889 19.93 22.16 -13.00
C ASP A 889 19.18 23.30 -13.71
N GLY A 890 18.24 23.97 -13.02
CA GLY A 890 17.45 25.04 -13.66
C GLY A 890 18.27 26.29 -13.96
N TYR A 891 19.35 26.51 -13.21
CA TYR A 891 20.28 27.61 -13.45
C TYR A 891 21.12 27.41 -14.72
N GLN A 892 21.56 26.20 -14.97
CA GLN A 892 22.27 25.77 -16.18
C GLN A 892 21.33 25.76 -17.38
N ALA A 893 20.08 25.33 -17.19
CA ALA A 893 19.04 25.41 -18.22
C ALA A 893 18.81 26.87 -18.62
N ALA A 894 18.82 27.82 -17.67
CA ALA A 894 18.71 29.25 -17.97
C ALA A 894 19.82 29.74 -18.90
N ASP A 895 21.08 29.34 -18.63
CA ASP A 895 22.24 29.76 -19.43
C ASP A 895 22.18 29.26 -20.87
N PHE A 896 21.55 28.10 -21.11
CA PHE A 896 21.39 27.56 -22.46
C PHE A 896 20.12 28.09 -23.14
N LEU A 897 19.00 28.17 -22.44
CA LEU A 897 17.75 28.70 -22.97
C LEU A 897 17.84 30.18 -23.37
N GLU A 898 18.68 30.97 -22.70
CA GLU A 898 19.03 32.34 -23.13
C GLU A 898 19.59 32.38 -24.57
N ILE A 899 20.21 31.30 -25.04
CA ILE A 899 20.74 31.16 -26.39
C ILE A 899 19.76 30.43 -27.31
N LEU A 900 19.19 29.31 -26.85
CA LEU A 900 18.30 28.47 -27.65
C LEU A 900 17.03 29.22 -28.04
N TYR A 901 16.34 29.84 -27.08
CA TYR A 901 15.05 30.48 -27.31
C TYR A 901 15.10 31.54 -28.42
N PRO A 902 15.96 32.58 -28.37
CA PRO A 902 16.05 33.55 -29.45
C PRO A 902 16.56 32.96 -30.76
N THR A 903 17.41 31.94 -30.73
CA THR A 903 17.88 31.23 -31.94
C THR A 903 16.70 30.56 -32.65
N VAL A 904 15.86 29.85 -31.90
CA VAL A 904 14.64 29.20 -32.40
C VAL A 904 13.64 30.23 -32.92
N LYS A 905 13.34 31.28 -32.15
CA LYS A 905 12.37 32.31 -32.57
C LYS A 905 12.82 33.11 -33.79
N LYS A 906 14.12 33.34 -33.94
CA LYS A 906 14.70 33.97 -35.13
C LYS A 906 14.60 33.07 -36.35
N TYR A 907 14.75 31.75 -36.17
CA TYR A 907 14.57 30.79 -37.25
C TYR A 907 13.10 30.70 -37.67
N ARG A 908 12.22 30.45 -36.70
CA ARG A 908 10.79 30.27 -36.93
C ARG A 908 10.00 30.67 -35.67
N GLU A 909 9.17 31.70 -35.80
CA GLU A 909 8.44 32.28 -34.66
C GLU A 909 7.44 31.31 -34.02
N ASP A 910 6.77 30.48 -34.84
CA ASP A 910 5.78 29.50 -34.38
C ASP A 910 6.38 28.20 -33.82
N LEU A 911 7.69 27.96 -34.00
CA LEU A 911 8.36 26.80 -33.41
C LEU A 911 8.48 26.98 -31.89
N LYS A 912 7.86 26.08 -31.14
CA LYS A 912 7.87 26.13 -29.68
C LYS A 912 9.14 25.52 -29.10
N VAL A 913 9.56 26.01 -27.94
CA VAL A 913 10.69 25.49 -27.15
C VAL A 913 10.18 24.86 -25.86
N SER A 914 10.62 23.64 -25.54
CA SER A 914 10.29 22.98 -24.28
C SER A 914 11.35 23.20 -23.20
N CYS A 915 10.94 23.06 -21.94
CA CYS A 915 11.84 22.76 -20.82
C CYS A 915 11.06 21.98 -19.74
N CYS A 916 11.59 20.98 -19.07
CA CYS A 916 12.91 20.38 -19.27
C CYS A 916 12.88 18.85 -19.37
N ASP A 917 11.69 18.25 -19.47
CA ASP A 917 11.44 16.80 -19.47
C ASP A 917 12.08 16.14 -18.23
N ALA A 918 11.97 16.78 -17.05
CA ALA A 918 12.49 16.20 -15.81
C ALA A 918 11.81 14.87 -15.46
N THR A 919 12.48 14.01 -14.70
CA THR A 919 11.97 12.66 -14.38
C THR A 919 10.64 12.59 -13.62
N GLY A 920 10.14 13.70 -13.09
CA GLY A 920 8.97 13.77 -12.24
C GLY A 920 8.39 15.19 -12.16
N ALA A 921 7.11 15.31 -11.84
CA ALA A 921 6.44 16.60 -11.70
C ALA A 921 7.10 17.52 -10.64
N ARG A 922 7.60 16.95 -9.54
CA ARG A 922 8.33 17.69 -8.50
C ARG A 922 9.69 18.15 -8.99
N GLN A 923 10.41 17.29 -9.70
CA GLN A 923 11.73 17.60 -10.25
C GLN A 923 11.62 18.74 -11.26
N GLU A 924 10.61 18.71 -12.12
CA GLU A 924 10.34 19.81 -13.04
C GLU A 924 9.99 21.10 -12.30
N ARG A 925 9.16 21.05 -11.24
CA ARG A 925 8.88 22.25 -10.41
C ARG A 925 10.17 22.86 -9.83
N ASN A 926 11.13 22.03 -9.42
CA ASN A 926 12.41 22.51 -8.90
C ASN A 926 13.24 23.19 -10.00
N LEU A 927 13.34 22.55 -11.18
CA LEU A 927 14.05 23.14 -12.33
C LEU A 927 13.42 24.46 -12.76
N LEU A 928 12.10 24.53 -12.88
CA LEU A 928 11.39 25.76 -13.25
C LEU A 928 11.57 26.87 -12.21
N TYR A 929 11.59 26.53 -10.91
CA TYR A 929 11.87 27.49 -9.85
C TYR A 929 13.28 28.07 -9.98
N GLU A 930 14.30 27.22 -10.15
CA GLU A 930 15.69 27.65 -10.32
C GLU A 930 15.89 28.45 -11.62
N LEU A 931 15.26 28.01 -12.71
CA LEU A 931 15.22 28.69 -14.00
C LEU A 931 14.64 30.11 -13.84
N GLU A 932 13.53 30.24 -13.11
CA GLU A 932 12.92 31.53 -12.80
C GLU A 932 13.86 32.43 -11.97
N GLN A 933 14.52 31.88 -10.94
CA GLN A 933 15.50 32.63 -10.14
C GLN A 933 16.70 33.11 -10.97
N ALA A 934 17.05 32.37 -12.02
CA ALA A 934 18.11 32.75 -12.96
C ALA A 934 17.65 33.77 -14.02
N GLY A 935 16.36 34.16 -14.05
CA GLY A 935 15.78 35.05 -15.05
C GLY A 935 15.40 34.36 -16.37
N GLY A 936 15.36 33.02 -16.39
CA GLY A 936 15.02 32.21 -17.56
C GLY A 936 13.54 31.82 -17.67
N GLY A 937 12.67 32.27 -16.76
CA GLY A 937 11.27 31.85 -16.67
C GLY A 937 10.39 32.13 -17.90
N GLU A 938 10.84 33.00 -18.82
CA GLU A 938 10.16 33.30 -20.09
C GLU A 938 10.88 32.71 -21.32
N ASN A 939 12.00 32.00 -21.14
CA ASN A 939 12.83 31.47 -22.24
C ASN A 939 12.39 30.06 -22.71
N TYR A 940 11.11 29.73 -22.57
CA TYR A 940 10.48 28.50 -23.07
C TYR A 940 8.98 28.75 -23.31
N ASP A 941 8.35 27.94 -24.17
CA ASP A 941 6.92 28.06 -24.49
C ASP A 941 6.04 26.97 -23.86
N ILE A 942 6.61 25.81 -23.54
CA ILE A 942 5.90 24.68 -22.90
C ILE A 942 6.79 24.07 -21.82
N ALA A 943 6.28 23.99 -20.59
CA ALA A 943 6.93 23.20 -19.54
C ALA A 943 6.71 21.70 -19.78
N THR A 944 7.72 20.85 -19.69
CA THR A 944 7.66 19.42 -20.03
C THR A 944 8.22 18.58 -18.90
N TRP A 945 7.58 17.44 -18.62
CA TRP A 945 7.93 16.61 -17.46
C TRP A 945 7.50 15.16 -17.65
N HIS A 946 8.16 14.24 -16.95
CA HIS A 946 7.83 12.82 -16.88
C HIS A 946 7.24 12.47 -15.53
N ASN A 947 6.83 11.23 -15.35
CA ASN A 947 6.16 10.79 -14.13
C ASN A 947 6.76 9.50 -13.53
N TYR A 948 8.09 9.38 -13.58
CA TYR A 948 8.80 8.25 -12.98
C TYR A 948 9.10 8.46 -11.50
N GLN A 949 9.59 9.65 -11.13
CA GLN A 949 10.06 9.91 -9.76
C GLN A 949 9.04 10.60 -8.85
N SER A 950 8.03 11.26 -9.42
CA SER A 950 6.98 11.93 -8.65
C SER A 950 5.72 12.19 -9.46
N MET A 951 4.58 12.11 -8.78
CA MET A 951 3.23 12.32 -9.33
C MET A 951 2.85 13.82 -9.39
N PRO A 952 1.87 14.21 -10.23
CA PRO A 952 1.30 15.54 -10.21
C PRO A 952 0.39 15.72 -8.97
N GLU A 953 0.80 16.60 -8.07
CA GLU A 953 0.03 16.90 -6.84
C GLU A 953 -0.56 18.31 -6.83
N ARG A 954 0.03 19.24 -7.62
CA ARG A 954 -0.38 20.63 -7.71
C ARG A 954 0.05 21.28 -9.04
N PRO A 955 -0.59 22.38 -9.47
CA PRO A 955 -0.26 23.07 -10.71
C PRO A 955 1.18 23.58 -10.73
N PHE A 956 1.76 23.69 -11.92
CA PHE A 956 3.08 24.29 -12.13
C PHE A 956 3.00 25.82 -12.10
N ASN A 957 4.03 26.46 -11.54
CA ASN A 957 4.20 27.92 -11.64
C ASN A 957 4.98 28.26 -12.92
N THR A 958 4.28 28.35 -14.05
CA THR A 958 4.89 28.51 -15.38
C THR A 958 4.75 29.91 -15.95
N GLN A 959 4.41 30.94 -15.17
CA GLN A 959 4.11 32.30 -15.68
C GLN A 959 3.01 32.35 -16.76
N GLY A 960 2.18 31.31 -16.85
CA GLY A 960 1.07 31.20 -17.82
C GLY A 960 1.37 30.31 -19.02
N GLN A 961 2.60 29.84 -19.20
CA GLN A 961 2.93 28.83 -20.21
C GLN A 961 2.22 27.49 -19.89
N PRO A 962 1.72 26.74 -20.88
CA PRO A 962 1.19 25.40 -20.65
C PRO A 962 2.27 24.44 -20.18
N ASN A 963 1.87 23.37 -19.50
CA ASN A 963 2.73 22.22 -19.21
C ASN A 963 2.23 20.95 -19.93
N LEU A 964 3.13 20.00 -20.18
CA LEU A 964 2.87 18.76 -20.90
C LEU A 964 3.59 17.61 -20.20
N GLU A 965 2.86 16.54 -19.87
CA GLU A 965 3.49 15.28 -19.47
C GLU A 965 3.97 14.59 -20.75
N THR A 966 5.28 14.36 -20.87
CA THR A 966 5.94 14.01 -22.13
C THR A 966 6.46 12.59 -22.19
N GLU A 967 6.51 11.89 -21.06
CA GLU A 967 6.69 10.45 -21.08
C GLU A 967 6.52 9.71 -19.74
N TRP A 968 5.70 8.66 -19.79
CA TRP A 968 5.54 7.74 -18.68
C TRP A 968 5.28 6.30 -19.16
N SER A 969 5.83 5.34 -18.44
CA SER A 969 5.42 3.94 -18.37
C SER A 969 5.65 3.35 -16.98
N ASP A 970 4.99 2.24 -16.65
CA ASP A 970 5.30 1.51 -15.41
C ASP A 970 6.67 0.80 -15.52
N GLY A 971 6.91 0.11 -16.64
CA GLY A 971 8.20 -0.48 -16.97
C GLY A 971 8.65 -1.60 -16.03
N SER A 972 7.81 -2.01 -15.08
CA SER A 972 8.11 -3.03 -14.07
C SER A 972 7.32 -4.32 -14.28
N GLY A 973 6.25 -4.26 -15.09
CA GLY A 973 5.35 -5.36 -15.35
C GLY A 973 5.59 -6.09 -16.66
N THR A 974 4.64 -6.97 -16.99
CA THR A 974 4.59 -7.65 -18.28
C THR A 974 3.50 -7.04 -19.16
N PHE A 975 3.59 -7.20 -20.48
CA PHE A 975 2.60 -6.62 -21.38
C PHE A 975 1.21 -7.18 -21.06
N ASN A 976 0.29 -6.29 -20.68
CA ASN A 976 -1.10 -6.63 -20.41
C ASN A 976 -2.06 -5.98 -21.42
N THR A 977 -3.18 -6.65 -21.61
CA THR A 977 -4.30 -6.23 -22.44
C THR A 977 -5.59 -6.11 -21.61
N THR A 978 -5.47 -6.04 -20.28
CA THR A 978 -6.58 -5.97 -19.32
C THR A 978 -6.88 -4.53 -18.94
N TRP A 979 -8.16 -4.20 -18.79
CA TRP A 979 -8.59 -2.88 -18.34
C TRP A 979 -8.51 -2.79 -16.82
N ASP A 980 -9.03 -3.80 -16.12
CA ASP A 980 -8.96 -3.91 -14.67
C ASP A 980 -9.30 -5.35 -14.28
N THR A 981 -8.28 -6.14 -13.94
CA THR A 981 -8.44 -7.56 -13.58
C THR A 981 -7.71 -7.89 -12.30
N THR A 982 -6.51 -7.33 -12.12
CA THR A 982 -5.60 -7.68 -11.03
C THR A 982 -5.19 -6.47 -10.19
N GLY A 983 -5.57 -5.25 -10.59
CA GLY A 983 -5.17 -4.02 -9.93
C GLY A 983 -3.69 -3.68 -10.15
N GLN A 984 -3.10 -4.19 -11.23
CA GLN A 984 -1.72 -3.85 -11.60
C GLN A 984 -1.62 -2.40 -12.09
N LEU A 985 -0.48 -1.76 -11.83
CA LEU A 985 -0.23 -0.37 -12.20
C LEU A 985 -0.28 -0.10 -13.72
N ALA A 986 -0.10 -1.16 -14.51
CA ALA A 986 -0.09 -1.10 -15.98
C ALA A 986 -1.46 -1.37 -16.64
N GLU A 987 -2.56 -1.59 -15.89
CA GLU A 987 -3.90 -1.85 -16.45
C GLU A 987 -4.61 -0.56 -16.90
N GLY A 988 -5.54 -0.68 -17.87
CA GLY A 988 -6.21 0.48 -18.48
C GLY A 988 -6.89 1.45 -17.52
N LEU A 989 -7.58 0.94 -16.48
CA LEU A 989 -8.27 1.75 -15.48
C LEU A 989 -7.28 2.62 -14.69
N GLN A 990 -6.14 2.05 -14.27
CA GLN A 990 -5.12 2.80 -13.54
C GLN A 990 -4.54 3.94 -14.38
N TRP A 991 -4.34 3.70 -15.68
CA TRP A 991 -3.89 4.73 -16.61
C TRP A 991 -4.92 5.84 -16.84
N ALA A 992 -6.21 5.50 -16.85
CA ALA A 992 -7.27 6.51 -16.88
C ALA A 992 -7.24 7.41 -15.64
N ILE A 993 -6.94 6.82 -14.46
CA ILE A 993 -6.78 7.55 -13.18
C ILE A 993 -5.54 8.45 -13.20
N TYR A 994 -4.40 7.96 -13.70
CA TYR A 994 -3.19 8.77 -13.82
C TYR A 994 -3.38 10.00 -14.71
N MET A 995 -4.03 9.83 -15.86
CA MET A 995 -4.39 10.96 -16.73
C MET A 995 -5.38 11.92 -16.05
N HIS A 996 -6.38 11.39 -15.33
CA HIS A 996 -7.30 12.22 -14.56
C HIS A 996 -6.54 13.11 -13.56
N GLN A 997 -5.65 12.51 -12.77
CA GLN A 997 -4.83 13.22 -11.78
C GLN A 997 -3.96 14.28 -12.44
N ALA A 998 -3.29 13.97 -13.56
CA ALA A 998 -2.48 14.95 -14.28
C ALA A 998 -3.33 16.13 -14.79
N PHE A 999 -4.51 15.89 -15.36
CA PHE A 999 -5.35 16.98 -15.88
C PHE A 999 -5.96 17.85 -14.77
N VAL A 1000 -6.26 17.28 -13.60
CA VAL A 1000 -6.94 17.97 -12.49
C VAL A 1000 -5.96 18.61 -11.52
N TYR A 1001 -4.83 17.95 -11.22
CA TYR A 1001 -3.91 18.40 -10.19
C TYR A 1001 -2.75 19.22 -10.73
N SER A 1002 -2.26 18.97 -11.95
CA SER A 1002 -1.15 19.76 -12.52
C SER A 1002 -1.57 20.68 -13.66
N ASP A 1003 -2.86 20.72 -14.00
CA ASP A 1003 -3.38 21.43 -15.18
C ASP A 1003 -2.60 21.08 -16.46
N THR A 1004 -2.14 19.83 -16.59
CA THR A 1004 -1.37 19.44 -17.77
C THR A 1004 -2.21 19.53 -19.04
N SER A 1005 -1.59 20.02 -20.11
CA SER A 1005 -2.21 20.21 -21.42
C SER A 1005 -2.15 18.96 -22.28
N GLY A 1006 -1.51 17.89 -21.83
CA GLY A 1006 -1.43 16.64 -22.55
C GLY A 1006 -0.68 15.57 -21.77
N TYR A 1007 -0.62 14.37 -22.35
CA TYR A 1007 -0.06 13.21 -21.67
C TYR A 1007 0.49 12.21 -22.68
N LEU A 1008 1.70 11.70 -22.47
CA LEU A 1008 2.40 10.82 -23.41
C LEU A 1008 2.80 9.51 -22.73
N HIS A 1009 2.47 8.39 -23.36
CA HIS A 1009 3.09 7.13 -23.01
C HIS A 1009 4.55 7.12 -23.48
N TRP A 1010 5.42 6.30 -22.88
CA TRP A 1010 6.81 6.16 -23.35
C TRP A 1010 6.86 5.61 -24.79
N TRP A 1011 6.71 4.30 -25.05
CA TRP A 1011 6.81 3.77 -26.42
C TRP A 1011 5.46 3.51 -27.10
N CYS A 1012 5.42 3.78 -28.41
CA CYS A 1012 4.26 3.47 -29.25
C CYS A 1012 4.09 1.96 -29.46
N ALA A 1013 4.92 1.34 -30.30
CA ALA A 1013 4.82 -0.08 -30.65
C ALA A 1013 6.19 -0.73 -30.88
N GLN A 1014 6.44 -1.86 -30.22
CA GLN A 1014 7.72 -2.57 -30.26
C GLN A 1014 7.52 -4.08 -30.45
N ASP A 1015 8.49 -4.74 -31.09
CA ASP A 1015 8.56 -6.21 -31.13
C ASP A 1015 9.00 -6.76 -29.78
N ASN A 1016 8.17 -7.62 -29.21
CA ASN A 1016 8.48 -8.28 -27.96
C ASN A 1016 7.94 -9.71 -27.95
N PRO A 1017 8.78 -10.72 -28.23
CA PRO A 1017 8.33 -12.10 -28.38
C PRO A 1017 8.01 -12.81 -27.04
N GLY A 1018 8.02 -12.11 -25.90
CA GLY A 1018 7.82 -12.70 -24.57
C GLY A 1018 6.98 -11.86 -23.61
N ASN A 1019 6.74 -12.44 -22.42
CA ASN A 1019 6.10 -11.78 -21.29
C ASN A 1019 7.17 -11.41 -20.25
N THR A 1020 8.13 -10.58 -20.65
CA THR A 1020 9.26 -10.18 -19.80
C THR A 1020 8.94 -8.93 -19.00
N THR A 1021 9.59 -8.75 -17.87
CA THR A 1021 9.57 -7.50 -17.09
C THR A 1021 9.95 -6.30 -18.00
N GLY A 1022 9.21 -5.21 -17.91
CA GLY A 1022 9.38 -4.00 -18.74
C GLY A 1022 8.62 -4.01 -20.07
N SER A 1023 7.90 -5.09 -20.39
CA SER A 1023 7.14 -5.20 -21.64
C SER A 1023 5.86 -4.36 -21.66
N ASP A 1024 5.46 -3.79 -20.53
CA ASP A 1024 4.35 -2.85 -20.40
C ASP A 1024 4.72 -1.41 -20.77
N ALA A 1025 5.99 -1.12 -21.05
CA ALA A 1025 6.47 0.17 -21.53
C ALA A 1025 6.04 0.55 -22.95
N ILE A 1026 5.19 -0.27 -23.59
CA ILE A 1026 4.66 -0.08 -24.95
C ILE A 1026 3.13 -0.09 -24.97
N LEU A 1027 2.51 0.66 -25.88
CA LEU A 1027 1.05 0.65 -26.09
C LEU A 1027 0.59 -0.53 -26.97
N VAL A 1028 1.40 -0.91 -27.97
CA VAL A 1028 1.10 -2.00 -28.93
C VAL A 1028 2.26 -2.98 -29.02
N ARG A 1029 2.02 -4.26 -28.71
CA ARG A 1029 3.01 -5.33 -28.84
C ARG A 1029 2.99 -5.90 -30.26
N LEU A 1030 4.15 -5.97 -30.90
CA LEU A 1030 4.33 -6.59 -32.21
C LEU A 1030 4.89 -8.01 -32.06
N GLN A 1031 4.43 -8.93 -32.90
CA GLN A 1031 4.89 -10.31 -32.97
C GLN A 1031 4.92 -10.76 -34.43
N GLY A 1032 6.07 -10.60 -35.09
CA GLY A 1032 6.19 -10.86 -36.53
C GLY A 1032 5.23 -10.00 -37.35
N ASN A 1033 4.23 -10.62 -37.98
CA ASN A 1033 3.20 -9.90 -38.74
C ASN A 1033 1.89 -9.69 -37.97
N THR A 1034 1.80 -10.04 -36.70
CA THR A 1034 0.61 -9.79 -35.86
C THR A 1034 0.93 -8.78 -34.76
N PHE A 1035 -0.10 -8.21 -34.13
CA PHE A 1035 0.06 -7.28 -33.03
C PHE A 1035 -1.09 -7.37 -32.03
N GLU A 1036 -0.85 -6.89 -30.83
CA GLU A 1036 -1.81 -6.82 -29.73
C GLU A 1036 -1.84 -5.41 -29.14
N VAL A 1037 -3.03 -4.91 -28.83
CA VAL A 1037 -3.24 -3.55 -28.33
C VAL A 1037 -3.55 -3.61 -26.85
N SER A 1038 -2.81 -2.82 -26.06
CA SER A 1038 -3.05 -2.72 -24.61
C SER A 1038 -4.32 -1.91 -24.30
N ARG A 1039 -4.91 -2.13 -23.12
CA ARG A 1039 -6.03 -1.30 -22.65
C ARG A 1039 -5.60 0.08 -22.15
N ARG A 1040 -4.31 0.30 -21.96
CA ARG A 1040 -3.72 1.64 -21.78
C ARG A 1040 -4.05 2.54 -22.96
N LEU A 1041 -3.91 2.05 -24.21
CA LEU A 1041 -4.30 2.84 -25.39
C LEU A 1041 -5.78 3.23 -25.35
N TRP A 1042 -6.65 2.36 -24.84
CA TRP A 1042 -8.07 2.66 -24.71
C TRP A 1042 -8.36 3.65 -23.57
N ALA A 1043 -7.54 3.72 -22.53
CA ALA A 1043 -7.61 4.82 -21.56
C ALA A 1043 -7.28 6.16 -22.25
N PHE A 1044 -6.23 6.21 -23.08
CA PHE A 1044 -5.87 7.41 -23.86
C PHE A 1044 -7.00 7.80 -24.80
N ALA A 1045 -7.54 6.84 -25.56
CA ALA A 1045 -8.63 7.08 -26.49
C ALA A 1045 -9.91 7.59 -25.78
N GLY A 1046 -10.14 7.19 -24.53
CA GLY A 1046 -11.26 7.68 -23.71
C GLY A 1046 -11.21 9.20 -23.48
N TYR A 1047 -10.01 9.79 -23.52
CA TYR A 1047 -9.80 11.24 -23.51
C TYR A 1047 -9.66 11.79 -24.94
N PHE A 1048 -8.61 11.40 -25.66
CA PHE A 1048 -8.10 12.14 -26.83
C PHE A 1048 -8.87 11.90 -28.13
N ARG A 1049 -9.71 10.86 -28.20
CA ARG A 1049 -10.68 10.71 -29.29
C ARG A 1049 -11.79 11.78 -29.22
N PHE A 1050 -12.08 12.30 -28.03
CA PHE A 1050 -13.23 13.16 -27.75
C PHE A 1050 -12.83 14.58 -27.36
N ALA A 1051 -11.73 14.76 -26.62
CA ALA A 1051 -11.11 16.04 -26.31
C ALA A 1051 -9.97 16.29 -27.30
N ARG A 1052 -10.30 16.90 -28.45
CA ARG A 1052 -9.36 17.12 -29.56
C ARG A 1052 -8.39 18.27 -29.24
N PRO A 1053 -7.24 18.36 -29.95
CA PRO A 1053 -6.33 19.49 -29.81
C PRO A 1053 -7.05 20.85 -29.89
N GLY A 1054 -6.72 21.75 -28.98
CA GLY A 1054 -7.36 23.05 -28.82
C GLY A 1054 -8.61 23.04 -27.94
N SER A 1055 -9.09 21.88 -27.48
CA SER A 1055 -10.16 21.81 -26.48
C SER A 1055 -9.72 22.46 -25.15
N VAL A 1056 -10.66 23.04 -24.42
CA VAL A 1056 -10.39 23.66 -23.11
C VAL A 1056 -10.99 22.81 -22.02
N ARG A 1057 -10.20 22.44 -21.00
CA ARG A 1057 -10.73 21.79 -19.81
C ARG A 1057 -11.63 22.76 -19.06
N VAL A 1058 -12.84 22.31 -18.75
CA VAL A 1058 -13.81 23.07 -17.95
C VAL A 1058 -14.03 22.38 -16.61
N ASP A 1059 -14.55 23.11 -15.64
CA ASP A 1059 -14.72 22.58 -14.29
C ASP A 1059 -15.73 21.43 -14.27
N ALA A 1060 -15.42 20.38 -13.51
CA ALA A 1060 -16.24 19.19 -13.37
C ALA A 1060 -16.07 18.59 -11.98
N ILE A 1061 -17.16 18.52 -11.22
CA ILE A 1061 -17.14 18.14 -9.80
C ILE A 1061 -18.07 16.96 -9.57
N SER A 1062 -17.53 15.95 -8.88
CA SER A 1062 -18.28 14.81 -8.34
C SER A 1062 -18.11 14.77 -6.82
N PRO A 1063 -19.21 14.63 -6.04
CA PRO A 1063 -19.14 14.44 -4.60
C PRO A 1063 -18.81 13.00 -4.20
N ALA A 1064 -18.78 12.06 -5.14
CA ALA A 1064 -18.45 10.67 -4.89
C ALA A 1064 -16.95 10.44 -5.09
N GLU A 1065 -16.27 10.05 -4.02
CA GLU A 1065 -14.81 9.86 -3.99
C GLU A 1065 -14.30 8.88 -5.05
N ASN A 1066 -15.08 7.81 -5.33
CA ASN A 1066 -14.78 6.77 -6.31
C ASN A 1066 -15.33 7.02 -7.72
N LEU A 1067 -15.75 8.26 -8.01
CA LEU A 1067 -16.23 8.66 -9.33
C LEU A 1067 -15.48 9.91 -9.78
N LYS A 1068 -14.47 9.72 -10.62
CA LYS A 1068 -13.62 10.79 -11.15
C LYS A 1068 -14.23 11.36 -12.43
N VAL A 1069 -14.35 12.67 -12.51
CA VAL A 1069 -15.00 13.34 -13.64
C VAL A 1069 -14.10 14.46 -14.17
N THR A 1070 -13.95 14.51 -15.48
CA THR A 1070 -13.34 15.66 -16.19
C THR A 1070 -14.28 16.09 -17.31
N ALA A 1071 -14.13 17.31 -17.82
CA ALA A 1071 -14.90 17.80 -18.95
C ALA A 1071 -14.06 18.72 -19.85
N PHE A 1072 -14.27 18.61 -21.15
CA PHE A 1072 -13.50 19.33 -22.17
C PHE A 1072 -14.43 19.87 -23.25
N GLU A 1073 -14.40 21.18 -23.47
CA GLU A 1073 -15.13 21.84 -24.55
C GLU A 1073 -14.21 21.98 -25.77
N ASN A 1074 -14.58 21.36 -26.87
CA ASN A 1074 -13.83 21.45 -28.13
C ASN A 1074 -14.07 22.79 -28.83
N THR A 1075 -13.16 23.16 -29.73
CA THR A 1075 -13.22 24.41 -30.51
C THR A 1075 -14.45 24.51 -31.43
N ASN A 1076 -15.02 23.36 -31.83
CA ASN A 1076 -16.25 23.29 -32.61
C ASN A 1076 -17.53 23.29 -31.75
N GLY A 1077 -17.41 23.42 -30.42
CA GLY A 1077 -18.52 23.45 -29.47
C GLY A 1077 -18.96 22.09 -28.90
N THR A 1078 -18.37 20.97 -29.34
CA THR A 1078 -18.72 19.65 -28.78
C THR A 1078 -18.10 19.44 -27.41
N LEU A 1079 -18.81 18.79 -26.50
CA LEU A 1079 -18.38 18.57 -25.11
C LEU A 1079 -18.04 17.09 -24.87
N ALA A 1080 -16.86 16.82 -24.31
CA ALA A 1080 -16.45 15.50 -23.87
C ALA A 1080 -16.41 15.45 -22.34
N ILE A 1081 -17.04 14.45 -21.73
CA ILE A 1081 -17.10 14.27 -20.27
C ILE A 1081 -16.66 12.83 -19.93
N PRO A 1082 -15.35 12.59 -19.77
CA PRO A 1082 -14.87 11.33 -19.26
C PRO A 1082 -15.23 11.14 -17.78
N VAL A 1083 -15.90 10.02 -17.48
CA VAL A 1083 -16.29 9.62 -16.12
C VAL A 1083 -15.70 8.26 -15.80
N ILE A 1084 -14.81 8.20 -14.81
CA ILE A 1084 -14.18 6.97 -14.33
C ILE A 1084 -14.88 6.52 -13.06
N ASN A 1085 -15.44 5.31 -13.08
CA ASN A 1085 -16.04 4.69 -11.92
C ASN A 1085 -15.09 3.64 -11.35
N GLU A 1086 -14.43 3.98 -10.25
CA GLU A 1086 -13.54 3.07 -9.53
C GLU A 1086 -14.32 2.08 -8.64
N ALA A 1087 -15.61 2.32 -8.44
CA ALA A 1087 -16.45 1.43 -7.66
C ALA A 1087 -16.57 0.05 -8.34
N HIS A 1088 -16.70 -1.00 -7.52
CA HIS A 1088 -17.07 -2.34 -7.97
C HIS A 1088 -18.59 -2.50 -8.17
N PHE A 1089 -19.34 -1.40 -8.29
CA PHE A 1089 -20.76 -1.40 -8.62
C PHE A 1089 -21.11 -0.26 -9.58
N GLU A 1090 -22.20 -0.42 -10.31
CA GLU A 1090 -22.73 0.58 -11.24
C GLU A 1090 -23.13 1.86 -10.49
N ARG A 1091 -22.83 3.02 -11.07
CA ARG A 1091 -23.24 4.32 -10.54
C ARG A 1091 -24.25 4.98 -11.47
N GLN A 1092 -25.42 5.29 -10.94
CA GLN A 1092 -26.34 6.23 -11.58
C GLN A 1092 -25.82 7.66 -11.36
N VAL A 1093 -25.73 8.44 -12.43
CA VAL A 1093 -25.23 9.82 -12.41
C VAL A 1093 -26.28 10.78 -12.98
N GLU A 1094 -26.47 11.90 -12.30
CA GLU A 1094 -27.22 13.06 -12.77
C GLU A 1094 -26.20 14.14 -13.14
N ILE A 1095 -25.98 14.36 -14.44
CA ILE A 1095 -24.97 15.31 -14.93
C ILE A 1095 -25.65 16.62 -15.27
N ASN A 1096 -25.26 17.69 -14.58
CA ASN A 1096 -25.77 19.05 -14.77
C ASN A 1096 -24.75 19.91 -15.53
N LEU A 1097 -25.16 20.47 -16.67
CA LEU A 1097 -24.38 21.20 -17.65
C LEU A 1097 -24.61 22.72 -17.50
N LYS A 1098 -23.84 23.37 -16.64
CA LYS A 1098 -23.90 24.81 -16.44
C LYS A 1098 -23.02 25.53 -17.48
N GLY A 1099 -23.55 26.60 -18.06
CA GLY A 1099 -22.82 27.44 -19.03
C GLY A 1099 -22.54 26.79 -20.40
N CYS A 1100 -23.00 25.56 -20.62
CA CYS A 1100 -22.83 24.86 -21.89
C CYS A 1100 -23.83 25.38 -22.94
N GLN A 1101 -23.48 25.34 -24.24
CA GLN A 1101 -24.34 25.87 -25.31
C GLN A 1101 -25.70 25.16 -25.40
N SER A 1102 -26.75 25.90 -25.70
CA SER A 1102 -28.16 25.53 -25.51
C SER A 1102 -28.75 24.49 -26.50
N ASN A 1103 -27.94 23.87 -27.37
CA ASN A 1103 -28.40 22.96 -28.42
C ASN A 1103 -27.95 21.49 -28.24
N LEU A 1104 -27.36 21.14 -27.10
CA LEU A 1104 -26.91 19.77 -26.81
C LEU A 1104 -28.13 18.86 -26.65
N GLY A 1105 -28.54 18.17 -27.73
CA GLY A 1105 -29.77 17.37 -27.73
C GLY A 1105 -29.59 15.96 -27.16
N VAL A 1106 -28.40 15.37 -27.32
CA VAL A 1106 -28.11 13.97 -26.97
C VAL A 1106 -26.65 13.82 -26.54
N ALA A 1107 -26.41 13.09 -25.45
CA ALA A 1107 -25.10 12.64 -25.02
C ALA A 1107 -24.88 11.18 -25.47
N ALA A 1108 -23.91 10.94 -26.34
CA ALA A 1108 -23.50 9.58 -26.71
C ALA A 1108 -22.49 9.05 -25.68
N ALA A 1109 -22.68 7.83 -25.18
CA ALA A 1109 -21.78 7.21 -24.21
C ALA A 1109 -20.87 6.18 -24.87
N TYR A 1110 -19.58 6.36 -24.65
CA TYR A 1110 -18.52 5.45 -25.10
C TYR A 1110 -17.87 4.80 -23.89
N LEU A 1111 -17.88 3.47 -23.85
CA LEU A 1111 -17.43 2.67 -22.72
C LEU A 1111 -16.06 2.06 -22.98
N ALA A 1112 -15.16 2.20 -22.01
CA ALA A 1112 -13.94 1.44 -21.89
C ALA A 1112 -13.98 0.62 -20.58
N ASP A 1113 -13.88 -0.69 -20.73
CA ASP A 1113 -13.78 -1.68 -19.65
C ASP A 1113 -13.02 -2.92 -20.18
N ASN A 1114 -13.15 -4.08 -19.54
CA ASN A 1114 -12.50 -5.32 -20.00
C ASN A 1114 -13.06 -5.84 -21.35
N ASP A 1115 -14.27 -5.44 -21.73
CA ASP A 1115 -14.99 -5.96 -22.90
C ASP A 1115 -15.17 -4.91 -24.00
N HIS A 1116 -15.01 -3.63 -23.67
CA HIS A 1116 -15.23 -2.49 -24.56
C HIS A 1116 -13.97 -1.63 -24.70
N ASN A 1117 -13.71 -1.19 -25.93
CA ASN A 1117 -12.55 -0.39 -26.32
C ASN A 1117 -13.01 1.01 -26.78
N ASN A 1118 -13.61 1.79 -25.88
CA ASN A 1118 -14.37 3.01 -26.22
C ASN A 1118 -15.48 2.76 -27.25
N THR A 1119 -16.24 1.70 -27.02
CA THR A 1119 -17.38 1.32 -27.87
C THR A 1119 -18.59 2.17 -27.48
N MET A 1120 -19.35 2.67 -28.47
CA MET A 1120 -20.60 3.38 -28.18
C MET A 1120 -21.63 2.40 -27.64
N VAL A 1121 -22.08 2.59 -26.39
CA VAL A 1121 -23.02 1.68 -25.71
C VAL A 1121 -24.43 2.25 -25.61
N GLY A 1122 -24.59 3.56 -25.81
CA GLY A 1122 -25.92 4.18 -25.72
C GLY A 1122 -25.92 5.68 -26.00
N THR A 1123 -27.13 6.24 -25.96
CA THR A 1123 -27.35 7.68 -26.06
C THR A 1123 -28.36 8.12 -25.00
N TYR A 1124 -28.16 9.31 -24.44
CA TYR A 1124 -28.97 9.86 -23.36
C TYR A 1124 -29.52 11.21 -23.80
N GLY A 1125 -30.84 11.38 -23.71
CA GLY A 1125 -31.49 12.67 -24.03
C GLY A 1125 -31.16 13.71 -22.97
N VAL A 1126 -30.76 14.91 -23.40
CA VAL A 1126 -30.49 16.02 -22.49
C VAL A 1126 -31.78 16.84 -22.32
N ASN A 1127 -32.25 16.97 -21.08
CA ASN A 1127 -33.46 17.71 -20.76
C ASN A 1127 -33.10 19.04 -20.10
N GLY A 1128 -33.21 20.13 -20.85
CA GLY A 1128 -32.70 21.43 -20.43
C GLY A 1128 -31.17 21.39 -20.35
N SER A 1129 -30.64 21.44 -19.13
CA SER A 1129 -29.20 21.36 -18.87
C SER A 1129 -28.79 20.09 -18.12
N VAL A 1130 -29.67 19.08 -18.02
CA VAL A 1130 -29.41 17.89 -17.20
C VAL A 1130 -29.68 16.61 -18.00
N PHE A 1131 -28.85 15.60 -17.79
CA PHE A 1131 -29.15 14.23 -18.23
C PHE A 1131 -28.80 13.20 -17.16
N MET A 1132 -29.50 12.08 -17.25
CA MET A 1132 -29.33 10.92 -16.38
C MET A 1132 -28.61 9.83 -17.14
N ALA A 1133 -27.56 9.24 -16.55
CA ALA A 1133 -26.83 8.16 -17.17
C ALA A 1133 -26.39 7.12 -16.13
N SER A 1134 -25.97 5.96 -16.64
CA SER A 1134 -25.37 4.90 -15.86
C SER A 1134 -23.91 4.76 -16.23
N VAL A 1135 -23.05 4.56 -15.24
CA VAL A 1135 -21.62 4.29 -15.42
C VAL A 1135 -21.29 2.92 -14.81
N PRO A 1136 -20.92 1.92 -15.62
CA PRO A 1136 -20.59 0.57 -15.15
C PRO A 1136 -19.46 0.54 -14.10
N PRO A 1137 -19.37 -0.50 -13.26
CA PRO A 1137 -18.25 -0.65 -12.33
C PRO A 1137 -16.91 -0.75 -13.05
N ARG A 1138 -15.84 -0.29 -12.38
CA ARG A 1138 -14.45 -0.44 -12.83
C ARG A 1138 -14.26 -0.06 -14.31
N SER A 1139 -14.87 1.04 -14.72
CA SER A 1139 -14.95 1.45 -16.12
C SER A 1139 -14.66 2.94 -16.29
N MET A 1140 -14.40 3.32 -17.54
CA MET A 1140 -14.44 4.71 -17.97
C MET A 1140 -15.53 4.85 -19.02
N THR A 1141 -16.51 5.73 -18.75
CA THR A 1141 -17.53 6.11 -19.72
C THR A 1141 -17.31 7.55 -20.14
N THR A 1142 -17.03 7.78 -21.42
CA THR A 1142 -16.94 9.13 -21.98
C THR A 1142 -18.26 9.52 -22.62
N PHE A 1143 -18.91 10.52 -22.03
CA PHE A 1143 -20.11 11.14 -22.62
C PHE A 1143 -19.68 12.22 -23.61
N PHE A 1144 -20.06 12.07 -24.87
CA PHE A 1144 -19.76 13.01 -25.94
C PHE A 1144 -21.05 13.66 -26.46
N LEU A 1145 -21.10 14.99 -26.38
CA LEU A 1145 -22.26 15.79 -26.74
C LEU A 1145 -21.92 16.66 -27.95
N LYS A 1146 -22.77 16.63 -28.98
CA LYS A 1146 -22.59 17.36 -30.24
C LYS A 1146 -23.48 18.59 -30.32
#